data_AF-A0A2K9H626-F1
#
_entry.id   AF-A0A2K9H626-F1
#
_cell.length_a   1.000
_cell.length_b   1.000
_cell.length_c   1.000
_cell.angle_alpha   90.00
_cell.angle_beta   90.00
_cell.angle_gamma   90.00
#
_symmetry.space_group_name_H-M   'P 1'
#
loop_
_entity.id
_entity.type
_entity.pdbx_description
1 polymer ?
#
loop_
_entity_poly.entity_id
_entity_poly.type
_entity_poly.pdbx_seq_one_letter_code
_entity_poly.pdbx_strand_id
1 'polypeptide(L)'
;MLTVQRIKKFNLKQPVCLVATLLSITLLGSSFRSGKTDVYEMPDSIQMAIDSINKYDIFAVTYVLGPEHHRSKQFDYADWLRRHATPDQLAEIAKTNPNPATRLWAFRILLEKPNKQVYDVLKAVINDTTETEQMSYCLYTKKPFNLRAFSLYYFDQVNSQTPEMQEAIDSLVFFDYMKRYGYSYGILEQLKPKQKYYAAVVEAADNGQVEVLPLLIKYKNPNDLQHIRKLLQADFEENKRLTYDSREILEEWGKPDFEEYAKSVCQAVIGKPDYFSVREYFPLLWQYPAPWSYQLLENILSGKDRYSNIHEIKEHFIKYAKEGPIPPIFQPLYDRYLKERRTVRSGRPQTEESLKTLRMALDALNKETFFSEEEKVGSSNRYRLMQFDYADSLRYNATSDQLAELAQTSPSPITRLWAFRILLEKPNGQIFNILKQAINDTTRVNHISNSEEEFKVPFHRSILSVYYRNVDEDLPAQQQAAIDSLVFFDYMKKYGYENAFLQDLQPLKSYYPTIIKEADKGNDGVLMFLARYKNKNDIARINKFLKRDLKKNGRMTDQAYWLLKKWEDPDFEWYAKTICQAAAKEKTHYGQPRYINLLWSYPAPWSYDILKDMISQEEKYKNFSDIKAFLQQQAKQGTFPQVFRPLIEK
;
A
#
# COMPACT_ATOMS: atom_id res chain seq x y z
N MET A 1 -24.84 -102.65 -33.73
CA MET A 1 -24.02 -103.44 -32.79
C MET A 1 -23.12 -102.48 -32.03
N LEU A 2 -22.91 -102.68 -30.72
CA LEU A 2 -21.78 -102.22 -29.85
C LEU A 2 -20.91 -101.02 -30.31
N THR A 3 -20.63 -99.96 -29.52
CA THR A 3 -20.76 -99.75 -28.05
C THR A 3 -20.88 -98.26 -27.68
N VAL A 4 -21.39 -97.93 -26.49
CA VAL A 4 -21.39 -96.57 -25.91
C VAL A 4 -20.69 -96.53 -24.55
N GLN A 5 -19.71 -95.62 -24.37
CA GLN A 5 -19.23 -95.08 -23.07
C GLN A 5 -18.63 -93.68 -23.34
N ARG A 6 -19.25 -92.56 -22.94
CA ARG A 6 -19.40 -91.96 -21.58
C ARG A 6 -18.24 -91.05 -21.10
N ILE A 7 -18.21 -89.84 -21.67
CA ILE A 7 -18.25 -88.51 -20.98
C ILE A 7 -17.48 -88.34 -19.64
N LYS A 8 -16.62 -87.31 -19.59
CA LYS A 8 -16.51 -86.38 -18.44
C LYS A 8 -16.48 -84.90 -18.92
N LYS A 9 -17.03 -84.00 -18.09
CA LYS A 9 -17.23 -82.54 -18.28
C LYS A 9 -15.89 -81.80 -18.56
N PHE A 10 -15.79 -80.62 -19.20
CA PHE A 10 -16.54 -79.33 -19.09
C PHE A 10 -16.69 -78.65 -20.50
N ASN A 11 -17.71 -77.88 -20.88
CA ASN A 11 -18.32 -76.61 -20.37
C ASN A 11 -17.40 -75.35 -20.50
N LEU A 12 -17.74 -74.15 -21.04
CA LEU A 12 -18.84 -73.52 -21.84
C LEU A 12 -18.23 -72.23 -22.55
N LYS A 13 -18.87 -71.20 -23.19
CA LYS A 13 -20.29 -70.76 -23.39
C LYS A 13 -20.53 -69.77 -24.59
N GLN A 14 -20.38 -70.15 -25.87
CA GLN A 14 -20.73 -69.32 -27.07
C GLN A 14 -21.19 -70.25 -28.22
N PRO A 15 -22.00 -69.83 -29.24
CA PRO A 15 -22.17 -68.46 -29.76
C PRO A 15 -23.63 -68.04 -30.15
N VAL A 16 -24.63 -68.20 -29.26
CA VAL A 16 -26.06 -67.96 -29.62
C VAL A 16 -26.40 -66.48 -29.94
N CYS A 17 -25.64 -65.50 -29.42
CA CYS A 17 -25.95 -64.09 -29.60
C CYS A 17 -25.83 -63.57 -31.04
N LEU A 18 -25.11 -64.27 -31.94
CA LEU A 18 -24.83 -63.81 -33.30
C LEU A 18 -26.06 -63.66 -34.20
N VAL A 19 -27.15 -64.38 -33.90
CA VAL A 19 -28.39 -64.34 -34.70
C VAL A 19 -29.25 -63.09 -34.36
N ALA A 20 -29.14 -62.56 -33.15
CA ALA A 20 -29.92 -61.38 -32.73
C ALA A 20 -29.41 -60.08 -33.39
N THR A 21 -28.09 -59.91 -33.51
CA THR A 21 -27.47 -58.67 -33.99
C THR A 21 -27.83 -58.31 -35.44
N LEU A 22 -28.10 -59.31 -36.28
CA LEU A 22 -28.38 -59.12 -37.72
C LEU A 22 -29.80 -58.62 -38.02
N LEU A 23 -30.77 -58.85 -37.13
CA LEU A 23 -32.17 -58.44 -37.35
C LEU A 23 -32.45 -56.98 -36.95
N SER A 24 -31.58 -56.35 -36.16
CA SER A 24 -31.76 -54.95 -35.72
C SER A 24 -31.35 -53.91 -36.77
N ILE A 25 -30.50 -54.29 -37.74
CA ILE A 25 -29.84 -53.35 -38.65
C ILE A 25 -30.77 -52.90 -39.80
N THR A 26 -31.76 -53.71 -40.18
CA THR A 26 -32.67 -53.44 -41.31
C THR A 26 -33.87 -52.56 -41.00
N LEU A 27 -34.13 -52.19 -39.73
CA LEU A 27 -35.32 -51.43 -39.32
C LEU A 27 -35.10 -49.92 -39.06
N LEU A 28 -33.86 -49.44 -39.06
CA LEU A 28 -33.53 -48.01 -38.85
C LEU A 28 -33.12 -47.28 -40.15
N GLY A 29 -33.22 -47.95 -41.31
CA GLY A 29 -32.60 -47.53 -42.57
C GLY A 29 -33.45 -46.68 -43.54
N SER A 30 -34.64 -46.19 -43.17
CA SER A 30 -35.51 -45.45 -44.12
C SER A 30 -36.57 -44.54 -43.47
N SER A 31 -36.27 -43.24 -43.32
CA SER A 31 -37.28 -42.16 -43.17
C SER A 31 -36.68 -40.76 -43.43
N PHE A 32 -36.41 -40.44 -44.69
CA PHE A 32 -36.04 -39.08 -45.10
C PHE A 32 -37.31 -38.23 -45.32
N ARG A 33 -37.74 -37.44 -44.32
CA ARG A 33 -38.81 -36.44 -44.50
C ARG A 33 -38.74 -35.27 -43.50
N SER A 34 -38.25 -34.14 -44.01
CA SER A 34 -38.66 -32.75 -43.71
C SER A 34 -39.43 -32.48 -42.40
N GLY A 35 -38.79 -31.82 -41.42
CA GLY A 35 -39.53 -31.21 -40.31
C GLY A 35 -38.70 -30.64 -39.15
N LYS A 36 -38.28 -29.37 -39.28
CA LYS A 36 -37.67 -28.51 -38.22
C LYS A 36 -36.30 -28.97 -37.69
N THR A 37 -35.54 -27.99 -37.20
CA THR A 37 -34.31 -28.19 -36.42
C THR A 37 -34.67 -28.45 -34.97
N ASP A 38 -34.23 -29.58 -34.42
CA ASP A 38 -34.30 -29.82 -32.97
C ASP A 38 -33.49 -28.77 -32.21
N VAL A 39 -33.99 -28.40 -31.03
CA VAL A 39 -33.27 -27.50 -30.11
C VAL A 39 -32.07 -28.27 -29.55
N TYR A 40 -30.92 -27.61 -29.46
CA TYR A 40 -29.69 -28.17 -28.91
C TYR A 40 -29.82 -28.28 -27.38
N GLU A 41 -30.47 -29.34 -26.89
CA GLU A 41 -30.68 -29.57 -25.45
C GLU A 41 -29.31 -29.61 -24.73
N MET A 42 -29.14 -28.68 -23.79
CA MET A 42 -27.92 -28.59 -22.99
C MET A 42 -27.90 -29.73 -21.96
N PRO A 43 -26.82 -30.53 -21.87
CA PRO A 43 -26.67 -31.56 -20.84
C PRO A 43 -26.96 -31.03 -19.43
N ASP A 44 -27.64 -31.83 -18.60
CA ASP A 44 -28.06 -31.45 -17.23
C ASP A 44 -26.95 -30.82 -16.39
N SER A 45 -25.71 -31.29 -16.53
CA SER A 45 -24.53 -30.77 -15.81
C SER A 45 -24.12 -29.36 -16.23
N ILE A 46 -24.45 -28.94 -17.46
CA ILE A 46 -24.27 -27.58 -17.97
C ILE A 46 -25.50 -26.74 -17.59
N GLN A 47 -26.70 -27.28 -17.75
CA GLN A 47 -27.95 -26.59 -17.42
C GLN A 47 -28.01 -26.23 -15.92
N MET A 48 -27.60 -27.14 -15.02
CA MET A 48 -27.47 -26.88 -13.58
C MET A 48 -26.57 -25.66 -13.27
N ALA A 49 -25.48 -25.50 -14.02
CA ALA A 49 -24.55 -24.39 -13.84
C ALA A 49 -25.11 -23.08 -14.43
N ILE A 50 -25.75 -23.14 -15.60
CA ILE A 50 -26.54 -22.03 -16.17
C ILE A 50 -27.58 -21.55 -15.16
N ASP A 51 -28.45 -22.43 -14.66
CA ASP A 51 -29.51 -22.11 -13.70
C ASP A 51 -28.99 -21.62 -12.35
N SER A 52 -27.71 -21.89 -12.04
CA SER A 52 -27.07 -21.43 -10.81
C SER A 52 -26.36 -20.09 -10.97
N ILE A 53 -25.91 -19.72 -12.16
CA ILE A 53 -25.45 -18.36 -12.49
C ILE A 53 -26.65 -17.44 -12.76
N ASN A 54 -27.71 -17.94 -13.40
CA ASN A 54 -28.97 -17.21 -13.66
C ASN A 54 -29.66 -16.67 -12.39
N LYS A 55 -29.34 -17.21 -11.21
CA LYS A 55 -29.81 -16.71 -9.88
C LYS A 55 -29.09 -15.44 -9.42
N TYR A 56 -28.16 -14.92 -10.23
CA TYR A 56 -27.49 -13.65 -10.00
C TYR A 56 -27.76 -12.70 -11.16
N ASP A 57 -28.40 -11.56 -10.87
CA ASP A 57 -28.68 -10.51 -11.85
C ASP A 57 -27.49 -9.54 -12.06
N ILE A 58 -26.39 -9.75 -11.33
CA ILE A 58 -25.20 -8.88 -11.30
C ILE A 58 -23.97 -9.69 -11.70
N PHE A 59 -23.21 -9.23 -12.70
CA PHE A 59 -21.99 -9.91 -13.14
C PHE A 59 -20.79 -9.63 -12.22
N ALA A 60 -20.17 -10.67 -11.66
CA ALA A 60 -18.93 -10.53 -10.89
C ALA A 60 -17.71 -10.29 -11.80
N VAL A 61 -17.23 -9.05 -11.83
CA VAL A 61 -16.02 -8.65 -12.57
C VAL A 61 -14.80 -9.31 -11.96
N THR A 62 -14.66 -9.26 -10.64
CA THR A 62 -13.53 -9.82 -9.88
C THR A 62 -13.86 -11.20 -9.31
N TYR A 63 -12.86 -12.08 -9.20
CA TYR A 63 -13.01 -13.39 -8.55
C TYR A 63 -13.35 -13.29 -7.04
N VAL A 64 -13.03 -12.15 -6.45
CA VAL A 64 -13.25 -11.79 -5.04
C VAL A 64 -14.15 -10.56 -4.93
N LEU A 65 -15.02 -10.53 -3.92
CA LEU A 65 -16.07 -9.53 -3.70
C LEU A 65 -16.07 -9.01 -2.26
N GLY A 66 -16.49 -7.76 -2.09
CA GLY A 66 -16.50 -7.05 -0.82
C GLY A 66 -15.09 -6.70 -0.28
N PRO A 67 -15.01 -5.93 0.82
CA PRO A 67 -13.73 -5.49 1.38
C PRO A 67 -12.92 -6.65 1.98
N GLU A 68 -13.60 -7.73 2.35
CA GLU A 68 -13.02 -8.96 2.90
C GLU A 68 -12.61 -9.97 1.82
N HIS A 69 -12.73 -9.60 0.53
CA HIS A 69 -12.25 -10.40 -0.61
C HIS A 69 -12.84 -11.83 -0.70
N HIS A 70 -14.13 -11.97 -0.38
CA HIS A 70 -14.83 -13.26 -0.43
C HIS A 70 -14.98 -13.77 -1.87
N ARG A 71 -14.64 -15.04 -2.12
CA ARG A 71 -14.76 -15.69 -3.45
C ARG A 71 -16.21 -15.64 -3.95
N SER A 72 -16.42 -15.17 -5.17
CA SER A 72 -17.76 -15.13 -5.79
C SER A 72 -18.29 -16.54 -6.05
N LYS A 73 -19.49 -16.88 -5.55
CA LYS A 73 -20.15 -18.16 -5.84
C LYS A 73 -20.46 -18.36 -7.33
N GLN A 74 -20.54 -17.29 -8.12
CA GLN A 74 -20.64 -17.40 -9.58
C GLN A 74 -19.41 -18.10 -10.18
N PHE A 75 -18.22 -17.88 -9.61
CA PHE A 75 -16.99 -18.47 -10.11
C PHE A 75 -16.95 -19.99 -9.91
N ASP A 76 -17.62 -20.54 -8.91
CA ASP A 76 -17.71 -21.99 -8.69
C ASP A 76 -18.55 -22.66 -9.79
N TYR A 77 -19.66 -22.03 -10.20
CA TYR A 77 -20.47 -22.49 -11.33
C TYR A 77 -19.81 -22.19 -12.69
N ALA A 78 -19.05 -21.10 -12.82
CA ALA A 78 -18.26 -20.81 -14.01
C ALA A 78 -17.10 -21.81 -14.19
N ASP A 79 -16.45 -22.23 -13.11
CA ASP A 79 -15.46 -23.32 -13.14
C ASP A 79 -16.12 -24.68 -13.43
N TRP A 80 -17.38 -24.87 -13.04
CA TRP A 80 -18.16 -26.03 -13.47
C TRP A 80 -18.44 -25.99 -14.99
N LEU A 81 -18.84 -24.85 -15.56
CA LEU A 81 -18.98 -24.68 -17.02
C LEU A 81 -17.66 -24.93 -17.75
N ARG A 82 -16.55 -24.34 -17.29
CA ARG A 82 -15.19 -24.51 -17.84
C ARG A 82 -14.77 -25.98 -17.99
N ARG A 83 -15.22 -26.85 -17.08
CA ARG A 83 -14.87 -28.28 -17.05
C ARG A 83 -15.76 -29.16 -17.92
N HIS A 84 -16.98 -28.73 -18.25
CA HIS A 84 -18.01 -29.60 -18.84
C HIS A 84 -18.56 -29.13 -20.19
N ALA A 85 -18.52 -27.83 -20.49
CA ALA A 85 -19.04 -27.29 -21.74
C ALA A 85 -18.00 -27.34 -22.87
N THR A 86 -18.43 -27.72 -24.08
CA THR A 86 -17.61 -27.56 -25.29
C THR A 86 -17.52 -26.07 -25.67
N PRO A 87 -16.52 -25.66 -26.48
CA PRO A 87 -16.45 -24.28 -26.95
C PRO A 87 -17.68 -23.87 -27.78
N ASP A 88 -18.26 -24.80 -28.56
CA ASP A 88 -19.50 -24.56 -29.32
C ASP A 88 -20.68 -24.26 -28.38
N GLN A 89 -20.79 -24.99 -27.26
CA GLN A 89 -21.81 -24.73 -26.23
C GLN A 89 -21.57 -23.40 -25.53
N LEU A 90 -20.32 -23.07 -25.16
CA LEU A 90 -19.97 -21.78 -24.55
C LEU A 90 -20.29 -20.59 -25.48
N ALA A 91 -19.98 -20.71 -26.77
CA ALA A 91 -20.32 -19.71 -27.77
C ALA A 91 -21.84 -19.57 -27.95
N GLU A 92 -22.60 -20.66 -27.91
CA GLU A 92 -24.08 -20.61 -27.95
C GLU A 92 -24.64 -19.90 -26.72
N ILE A 93 -24.24 -20.31 -25.51
CA ILE A 93 -24.66 -19.68 -24.24
C ILE A 93 -24.34 -18.19 -24.23
N ALA A 94 -23.17 -17.77 -24.72
CA ALA A 94 -22.78 -16.36 -24.80
C ALA A 94 -23.66 -15.54 -25.75
N LYS A 95 -24.14 -16.14 -26.85
CA LYS A 95 -25.03 -15.48 -27.82
C LYS A 95 -26.48 -15.42 -27.36
N THR A 96 -27.04 -16.52 -26.85
CA THR A 96 -28.51 -16.71 -26.78
C THR A 96 -29.11 -16.90 -25.38
N ASN A 97 -28.31 -17.07 -24.32
CA ASN A 97 -28.84 -17.18 -22.96
C ASN A 97 -29.52 -15.87 -22.51
N PRO A 98 -30.68 -15.87 -21.84
CA PRO A 98 -31.38 -14.64 -21.47
C PRO A 98 -30.73 -13.84 -20.33
N ASN A 99 -29.86 -14.42 -19.50
CA ASN A 99 -29.21 -13.72 -18.38
C ASN A 99 -27.84 -13.13 -18.81
N PRO A 100 -27.63 -11.79 -18.68
CA PRO A 100 -26.36 -11.14 -19.01
C PRO A 100 -25.13 -11.72 -18.31
N ALA A 101 -25.20 -12.02 -17.01
CA ALA A 101 -24.06 -12.55 -16.26
C ALA A 101 -23.66 -13.94 -16.74
N THR A 102 -24.62 -14.82 -17.07
CA THR A 102 -24.37 -16.15 -17.64
C THR A 102 -23.71 -16.06 -19.02
N ARG A 103 -24.17 -15.16 -19.90
CA ARG A 103 -23.53 -14.91 -21.21
C ARG A 103 -22.09 -14.43 -21.05
N LEU A 104 -21.85 -13.46 -20.17
CA LEU A 104 -20.52 -12.88 -19.92
C LEU A 104 -19.56 -13.91 -19.29
N TRP A 105 -20.04 -14.79 -18.40
CA TRP A 105 -19.23 -15.90 -17.88
C TRP A 105 -18.89 -16.92 -18.96
N ALA A 106 -19.86 -17.34 -19.79
CA ALA A 106 -19.60 -18.26 -20.90
C ALA A 106 -18.60 -17.68 -21.91
N PHE A 107 -18.71 -16.38 -22.22
CA PHE A 107 -17.75 -15.67 -23.07
C PHE A 107 -16.36 -15.56 -22.43
N ARG A 108 -16.26 -15.18 -21.15
CA ARG A 108 -14.99 -15.12 -20.41
C ARG A 108 -14.25 -16.47 -20.41
N ILE A 109 -14.97 -17.59 -20.26
CA ILE A 109 -14.40 -18.94 -20.36
C ILE A 109 -13.96 -19.26 -21.80
N LEU A 110 -14.73 -18.85 -22.82
CA LEU A 110 -14.36 -19.03 -24.23
C LEU A 110 -13.05 -18.28 -24.60
N LEU A 111 -12.77 -17.14 -23.95
CA LEU A 111 -11.53 -16.37 -24.11
C LEU A 111 -10.28 -17.02 -23.49
N GLU A 112 -10.41 -18.09 -22.70
CA GLU A 112 -9.26 -18.77 -22.09
C GLU A 112 -8.34 -19.45 -23.13
N LYS A 113 -8.82 -19.67 -24.36
CA LYS A 113 -8.04 -20.24 -25.47
C LYS A 113 -8.39 -19.55 -26.81
N PRO A 114 -7.45 -19.51 -27.78
CA PRO A 114 -7.76 -18.97 -29.10
C PRO A 114 -8.88 -19.77 -29.79
N ASN A 115 -9.91 -19.10 -30.29
CA ASN A 115 -11.07 -19.75 -30.91
C ASN A 115 -11.77 -18.84 -31.92
N LYS A 116 -12.03 -19.37 -33.12
CA LYS A 116 -12.77 -18.69 -34.20
C LYS A 116 -14.13 -18.11 -33.78
N GLN A 117 -14.83 -18.76 -32.85
CA GLN A 117 -16.18 -18.36 -32.41
C GLN A 117 -16.19 -17.07 -31.60
N VAL A 118 -15.05 -16.60 -31.09
CA VAL A 118 -14.96 -15.33 -30.36
C VAL A 118 -15.41 -14.15 -31.23
N TYR A 119 -15.06 -14.15 -32.53
CA TYR A 119 -15.56 -13.17 -33.48
C TYR A 119 -17.07 -13.28 -33.70
N ASP A 120 -17.61 -14.49 -33.85
CA ASP A 120 -19.04 -14.72 -34.07
C ASP A 120 -19.88 -14.28 -32.85
N VAL A 121 -19.39 -14.50 -31.63
CA VAL A 121 -20.02 -14.01 -30.40
C VAL A 121 -19.98 -12.48 -30.36
N LEU A 122 -18.81 -11.85 -30.51
CA LEU A 122 -18.67 -10.39 -30.47
C LEU A 122 -19.54 -9.70 -31.54
N LYS A 123 -19.62 -10.29 -32.73
CA LYS A 123 -20.45 -9.81 -33.84
C LYS A 123 -21.95 -9.96 -33.58
N ALA A 124 -22.38 -11.05 -32.94
CA ALA A 124 -23.78 -11.25 -32.58
C ALA A 124 -24.24 -10.23 -31.52
N VAL A 125 -23.38 -9.89 -30.56
CA VAL A 125 -23.74 -9.01 -29.43
C VAL A 125 -23.43 -7.52 -29.67
N ILE A 126 -22.95 -7.14 -30.85
CA ILE A 126 -22.44 -5.78 -31.12
C ILE A 126 -23.49 -4.67 -30.93
N ASN A 127 -24.76 -4.96 -31.24
CA ASN A 127 -25.87 -4.03 -31.07
C ASN A 127 -26.59 -4.18 -29.71
N ASP A 128 -26.10 -5.04 -28.82
CA ASP A 128 -26.74 -5.33 -27.54
C ASP A 128 -26.39 -4.26 -26.51
N THR A 129 -27.23 -3.23 -26.44
CA THR A 129 -27.09 -2.13 -25.49
C THR A 129 -27.76 -2.42 -24.13
N THR A 130 -28.13 -3.67 -23.84
CA THR A 130 -28.84 -4.04 -22.61
C THR A 130 -28.04 -3.60 -21.37
N GLU A 131 -28.66 -2.82 -20.49
CA GLU A 131 -28.00 -2.37 -19.26
C GLU A 131 -27.68 -3.57 -18.36
N THR A 132 -26.39 -3.85 -18.19
CA THR A 132 -25.89 -4.94 -17.36
C THR A 132 -25.26 -4.36 -16.09
N GLU A 133 -25.76 -4.79 -14.93
CA GLU A 133 -25.15 -4.46 -13.65
C GLU A 133 -23.98 -5.40 -13.36
N GLN A 134 -22.89 -4.84 -12.83
CA GLN A 134 -21.66 -5.56 -12.54
C GLN A 134 -21.03 -5.09 -11.22
N MET A 135 -20.34 -6.01 -10.55
CA MET A 135 -19.69 -5.77 -9.25
C MET A 135 -18.18 -6.02 -9.37
N SER A 136 -17.38 -5.04 -8.96
CA SER A 136 -15.92 -5.13 -8.88
C SER A 136 -15.47 -4.71 -7.48
N TYR A 137 -14.87 -5.63 -6.72
CA TYR A 137 -14.61 -5.50 -5.28
C TYR A 137 -15.89 -5.08 -4.50
N CYS A 138 -16.04 -3.79 -4.17
CA CYS A 138 -17.19 -3.21 -3.46
C CYS A 138 -18.05 -2.30 -4.35
N LEU A 139 -17.64 -2.07 -5.60
CA LEU A 139 -18.22 -1.07 -6.49
C LEU A 139 -19.21 -1.73 -7.45
N TYR A 140 -20.46 -1.30 -7.36
CA TYR A 140 -21.52 -1.62 -8.32
C TYR A 140 -21.51 -0.56 -9.42
N THR A 141 -21.52 -1.01 -10.68
CA THR A 141 -21.62 -0.13 -11.84
C THR A 141 -22.53 -0.76 -12.88
N LYS A 142 -23.13 0.06 -13.73
CA LYS A 142 -23.93 -0.39 -14.87
C LYS A 142 -23.27 0.02 -16.17
N LYS A 143 -23.26 -0.89 -17.16
CA LYS A 143 -22.72 -0.66 -18.51
C LYS A 143 -23.55 -1.42 -19.55
N PRO A 144 -23.63 -0.94 -20.81
CA PRO A 144 -24.18 -1.72 -21.92
C PRO A 144 -23.48 -3.07 -22.08
N PHE A 145 -24.25 -4.12 -22.43
CA PHE A 145 -23.73 -5.48 -22.61
C PHE A 145 -22.59 -5.54 -23.64
N ASN A 146 -22.77 -4.90 -24.80
CA ASN A 146 -21.77 -4.85 -25.86
C ASN A 146 -20.44 -4.24 -25.38
N LEU A 147 -20.47 -3.13 -24.66
CA LEU A 147 -19.29 -2.53 -24.03
C LEU A 147 -18.59 -3.51 -23.07
N ARG A 148 -19.35 -4.25 -22.25
CA ARG A 148 -18.75 -5.22 -21.32
C ARG A 148 -18.18 -6.44 -22.06
N ALA A 149 -18.80 -6.90 -23.15
CA ALA A 149 -18.27 -7.99 -23.99
C ALA A 149 -16.94 -7.59 -24.64
N PHE A 150 -16.84 -6.41 -25.26
CA PHE A 150 -15.57 -5.92 -25.80
C PHE A 150 -14.52 -5.65 -24.70
N SER A 151 -14.95 -5.19 -23.52
CA SER A 151 -14.05 -5.04 -22.36
C SER A 151 -13.46 -6.38 -21.90
N LEU A 152 -14.28 -7.45 -21.83
CA LEU A 152 -13.77 -8.80 -21.54
C LEU A 152 -12.76 -9.25 -22.59
N TYR A 153 -13.01 -8.98 -23.88
CA TYR A 153 -12.06 -9.32 -24.93
C TYR A 153 -10.72 -8.59 -24.77
N TYR A 154 -10.71 -7.28 -24.51
CA TYR A 154 -9.45 -6.51 -24.46
C TYR A 154 -8.71 -6.55 -23.11
N PHE A 155 -9.37 -6.87 -21.99
CA PHE A 155 -8.75 -6.83 -20.64
C PHE A 155 -8.72 -8.18 -19.89
N ASP A 156 -9.63 -9.12 -20.20
CA ASP A 156 -9.69 -10.44 -19.53
C ASP A 156 -9.07 -11.57 -20.40
N GLN A 157 -8.63 -11.29 -21.62
CA GLN A 157 -8.11 -12.29 -22.56
C GLN A 157 -6.76 -12.87 -22.12
N VAL A 158 -6.76 -14.17 -21.78
CA VAL A 158 -5.57 -14.90 -21.31
C VAL A 158 -4.65 -15.34 -22.46
N ASN A 159 -5.18 -15.50 -23.68
CA ASN A 159 -4.44 -15.96 -24.85
C ASN A 159 -4.80 -15.19 -26.12
N SER A 160 -3.80 -14.65 -26.83
CA SER A 160 -3.98 -13.90 -28.09
C SER A 160 -4.63 -14.75 -29.19
N GLN A 161 -5.50 -14.14 -30.00
CA GLN A 161 -6.02 -14.78 -31.22
C GLN A 161 -4.94 -14.84 -32.31
N THR A 162 -5.21 -15.53 -33.42
CA THR A 162 -4.31 -15.47 -34.60
C THR A 162 -4.28 -14.03 -35.16
N PRO A 163 -3.20 -13.60 -35.86
CA PRO A 163 -3.08 -12.22 -36.36
C PRO A 163 -4.26 -11.79 -37.26
N GLU A 164 -4.83 -12.72 -38.02
CA GLU A 164 -5.95 -12.51 -38.93
C GLU A 164 -7.28 -12.37 -38.16
N MET A 165 -7.46 -13.17 -37.11
CA MET A 165 -8.63 -13.12 -36.23
C MET A 165 -8.61 -11.87 -35.36
N GLN A 166 -7.44 -11.49 -34.83
CA GLN A 166 -7.24 -10.21 -34.14
C GLN A 166 -7.56 -9.04 -35.08
N GLU A 167 -7.09 -9.08 -36.34
CA GLU A 167 -7.39 -8.04 -37.33
C GLU A 167 -8.90 -7.96 -37.66
N ALA A 168 -9.61 -9.08 -37.71
CA ALA A 168 -11.06 -9.10 -37.89
C ALA A 168 -11.81 -8.48 -36.70
N ILE A 169 -11.37 -8.76 -35.46
CA ILE A 169 -11.98 -8.24 -34.23
C ILE A 169 -11.63 -6.75 -34.01
N ASP A 170 -10.38 -6.35 -34.23
CA ASP A 170 -9.95 -4.94 -34.20
C ASP A 170 -10.74 -4.09 -35.22
N SER A 171 -11.03 -4.65 -36.40
CA SER A 171 -11.87 -3.99 -37.42
C SER A 171 -13.31 -3.82 -36.95
N LEU A 172 -13.90 -4.90 -36.41
CA LEU A 172 -15.27 -4.95 -35.90
C LEU A 172 -15.48 -3.96 -34.74
N VAL A 173 -14.58 -3.94 -33.76
CA VAL A 173 -14.71 -3.05 -32.61
C VAL A 173 -14.52 -1.58 -33.00
N PHE A 174 -13.67 -1.28 -34.00
CA PHE A 174 -13.42 0.09 -34.43
C PHE A 174 -14.56 0.66 -35.29
N PHE A 175 -14.92 -0.04 -36.38
CA PHE A 175 -15.86 0.49 -37.39
C PHE A 175 -17.33 0.23 -37.06
N ASP A 176 -17.68 -0.98 -36.60
CA ASP A 176 -19.07 -1.36 -36.38
C ASP A 176 -19.56 -1.04 -34.94
N TYR A 177 -18.65 -1.04 -33.96
CA TYR A 177 -18.97 -0.70 -32.56
C TYR A 177 -18.61 0.75 -32.18
N MET A 178 -17.32 1.10 -32.07
CA MET A 178 -16.91 2.39 -31.48
C MET A 178 -17.37 3.60 -32.32
N LYS A 179 -17.28 3.56 -33.66
CA LYS A 179 -17.82 4.64 -34.51
C LYS A 179 -19.34 4.82 -34.39
N ARG A 180 -20.08 3.86 -33.82
CA ARG A 180 -21.54 3.94 -33.56
C ARG A 180 -21.88 4.31 -32.11
N TYR A 181 -21.15 3.78 -31.12
CA TYR A 181 -21.52 3.87 -29.70
C TYR A 181 -20.59 4.76 -28.86
N GLY A 182 -19.58 5.38 -29.48
CA GLY A 182 -18.53 6.14 -28.82
C GLY A 182 -17.23 5.34 -28.72
N TYR A 183 -16.10 6.05 -28.80
CA TYR A 183 -14.78 5.43 -28.64
C TYR A 183 -14.49 5.13 -27.17
N SER A 184 -13.64 4.14 -26.92
CA SER A 184 -13.21 3.77 -25.58
C SER A 184 -11.69 3.83 -25.51
N TYR A 185 -11.17 4.76 -24.67
CA TYR A 185 -9.74 5.01 -24.47
C TYR A 185 -8.94 3.71 -24.34
N GLY A 186 -9.28 2.89 -23.33
CA GLY A 186 -8.53 1.65 -23.04
C GLY A 186 -8.69 0.53 -24.08
N ILE A 187 -9.70 0.58 -24.96
CA ILE A 187 -9.77 -0.34 -26.10
C ILE A 187 -8.83 0.15 -27.22
N LEU A 188 -8.85 1.45 -27.52
CA LEU A 188 -7.93 2.07 -28.48
C LEU A 188 -6.46 2.03 -28.04
N GLU A 189 -6.22 1.95 -26.73
CA GLU A 189 -4.92 1.66 -26.11
C GLU A 189 -4.40 0.26 -26.48
N GLN A 190 -5.26 -0.74 -26.69
CA GLN A 190 -4.85 -2.08 -27.14
C GLN A 190 -4.74 -2.21 -28.68
N LEU A 191 -5.42 -1.37 -29.45
CA LEU A 191 -5.36 -1.42 -30.92
C LEU A 191 -3.97 -1.00 -31.47
N LYS A 192 -3.51 -1.71 -32.50
CA LYS A 192 -2.31 -1.35 -33.28
C LYS A 192 -2.65 -0.30 -34.35
N PRO A 193 -1.78 0.70 -34.61
CA PRO A 193 -2.02 1.69 -35.66
C PRO A 193 -2.02 1.02 -37.04
N LYS A 194 -3.04 1.30 -37.87
CA LYS A 194 -3.20 0.76 -39.22
C LYS A 194 -3.84 1.80 -40.12
N GLN A 195 -3.32 1.97 -41.33
CA GLN A 195 -3.72 3.06 -42.25
C GLN A 195 -5.24 3.18 -42.46
N LYS A 196 -5.97 2.06 -42.45
CA LYS A 196 -7.44 2.04 -42.59
C LYS A 196 -8.19 2.80 -41.48
N TYR A 197 -7.67 2.83 -40.25
CA TYR A 197 -8.31 3.54 -39.13
C TYR A 197 -8.01 5.04 -39.17
N TYR A 198 -6.82 5.42 -39.64
CA TYR A 198 -6.24 6.76 -39.45
C TYR A 198 -7.19 7.92 -39.83
N ALA A 199 -7.83 7.86 -41.00
CA ALA A 199 -8.76 8.92 -41.44
C ALA A 199 -9.95 9.11 -40.49
N ALA A 200 -10.49 8.03 -39.91
CA ALA A 200 -11.59 8.08 -38.95
C ALA A 200 -11.13 8.49 -37.53
N VAL A 201 -9.86 8.23 -37.19
CA VAL A 201 -9.24 8.74 -35.95
C VAL A 201 -9.04 10.26 -36.03
N VAL A 202 -8.57 10.78 -37.17
CA VAL A 202 -8.46 12.24 -37.39
C VAL A 202 -9.84 12.91 -37.43
N GLU A 203 -10.81 12.32 -38.13
CA GLU A 203 -12.23 12.76 -38.12
C GLU A 203 -12.79 12.88 -36.70
N ALA A 204 -12.53 11.89 -35.83
CA ALA A 204 -12.97 11.91 -34.44
C ALA A 204 -12.24 12.98 -33.60
N ALA A 205 -10.93 13.15 -33.82
CA ALA A 205 -10.11 14.14 -33.12
C ALA A 205 -10.49 15.59 -33.48
N ASP A 206 -10.82 15.87 -34.74
CA ASP A 206 -11.33 17.17 -35.16
C ASP A 206 -12.69 17.48 -34.51
N ASN A 207 -13.56 16.47 -34.43
CA ASN A 207 -14.82 16.53 -33.69
C ASN A 207 -14.67 16.59 -32.15
N GLY A 208 -13.43 16.61 -31.63
CA GLY A 208 -13.15 16.85 -30.22
C GLY A 208 -13.25 15.62 -29.30
N GLN A 209 -13.28 14.41 -29.85
CA GLN A 209 -13.43 13.17 -29.08
C GLN A 209 -12.10 12.77 -28.44
N VAL A 210 -11.92 13.05 -27.16
CA VAL A 210 -10.66 12.88 -26.40
C VAL A 210 -10.21 11.41 -26.39
N GLU A 211 -11.15 10.47 -26.37
CA GLU A 211 -10.91 9.04 -26.22
C GLU A 211 -10.10 8.43 -27.37
N VAL A 212 -9.94 9.11 -28.52
CA VAL A 212 -9.14 8.60 -29.64
C VAL A 212 -7.63 8.86 -29.52
N LEU A 213 -7.19 9.63 -28.53
CA LEU A 213 -5.79 9.94 -28.26
C LEU A 213 -4.86 8.70 -28.26
N PRO A 214 -5.20 7.57 -27.59
CA PRO A 214 -4.32 6.38 -27.55
C PRO A 214 -4.05 5.73 -28.90
N LEU A 215 -4.95 5.87 -29.89
CA LEU A 215 -4.70 5.35 -31.23
C LEU A 215 -4.05 6.41 -32.13
N LEU A 216 -4.41 7.69 -31.98
CA LEU A 216 -3.78 8.79 -32.72
C LEU A 216 -2.28 8.91 -32.42
N ILE A 217 -1.91 8.87 -31.14
CA ILE A 217 -0.52 9.06 -30.69
C ILE A 217 0.46 7.99 -31.20
N LYS A 218 -0.05 6.81 -31.59
CA LYS A 218 0.73 5.68 -32.10
C LYS A 218 1.16 5.85 -33.56
N TYR A 219 0.54 6.76 -34.33
CA TYR A 219 0.96 7.04 -35.72
C TYR A 219 2.24 7.88 -35.81
N LYS A 220 2.63 8.59 -34.73
CA LYS A 220 3.82 9.46 -34.65
C LYS A 220 3.91 10.53 -35.75
N ASN A 221 2.81 10.84 -36.43
CA ASN A 221 2.78 11.78 -37.54
C ASN A 221 2.84 13.22 -37.00
N PRO A 222 3.89 14.03 -37.32
CA PRO A 222 4.02 15.39 -36.80
C PRO A 222 2.85 16.32 -37.16
N ASN A 223 2.10 16.02 -38.21
CA ASN A 223 0.92 16.80 -38.59
C ASN A 223 -0.21 16.68 -37.54
N ASP A 224 -0.27 15.59 -36.77
CA ASP A 224 -1.31 15.33 -35.79
C ASP A 224 -1.19 16.23 -34.54
N LEU A 225 -0.04 16.90 -34.35
CA LEU A 225 0.30 17.68 -33.16
C LEU A 225 -0.76 18.72 -32.75
N GLN A 226 -1.42 19.37 -33.71
CA GLN A 226 -2.44 20.38 -33.42
C GLN A 226 -3.73 19.74 -32.86
N HIS A 227 -4.15 18.60 -33.42
CA HIS A 227 -5.32 17.86 -32.95
C HIS A 227 -5.03 17.28 -31.55
N ILE A 228 -3.84 16.69 -31.34
CA ILE A 228 -3.42 16.13 -30.04
C ILE A 228 -3.38 17.23 -28.96
N ARG A 229 -2.77 18.39 -29.23
CA ARG A 229 -2.76 19.54 -28.30
C ARG A 229 -4.18 20.00 -27.92
N LYS A 230 -5.10 20.06 -28.89
CA LYS A 230 -6.50 20.46 -28.67
C LYS A 230 -7.23 19.48 -27.75
N LEU A 231 -7.07 18.17 -27.97
CA LEU A 231 -7.71 17.13 -27.15
C LEU A 231 -7.12 17.07 -25.72
N LEU A 232 -5.78 17.15 -25.58
CA LEU A 232 -5.12 17.19 -24.26
C LEU A 232 -5.53 18.42 -23.43
N GLN A 233 -5.75 19.57 -24.09
CA GLN A 233 -6.27 20.77 -23.45
C GLN A 233 -7.74 20.60 -23.04
N ALA A 234 -8.57 19.95 -23.86
CA ALA A 234 -9.96 19.64 -23.52
C ALA A 234 -10.07 18.68 -22.32
N ASP A 235 -9.27 17.61 -22.29
CA ASP A 235 -9.19 16.67 -21.15
C ASP A 235 -8.85 17.38 -19.84
N PHE A 236 -7.85 18.26 -19.87
CA PHE A 236 -7.45 19.08 -18.73
C PHE A 236 -8.53 20.10 -18.33
N GLU A 237 -9.23 20.68 -19.30
CA GLU A 237 -10.34 21.61 -19.05
C GLU A 237 -11.59 20.92 -18.50
N GLU A 238 -11.84 19.64 -18.79
CA GLU A 238 -12.89 18.87 -18.14
C GLU A 238 -12.47 18.44 -16.73
N ASN A 239 -11.34 17.74 -16.61
CA ASN A 239 -10.88 17.12 -15.36
C ASN A 239 -10.30 18.11 -14.33
N LYS A 240 -9.92 19.33 -14.74
CA LYS A 240 -9.23 20.37 -13.96
C LYS A 240 -7.85 19.97 -13.37
N ARG A 241 -7.33 18.81 -13.76
CA ARG A 241 -6.05 18.21 -13.36
C ARG A 241 -5.50 17.39 -14.53
N LEU A 242 -4.21 17.12 -14.54
CA LEU A 242 -3.62 16.15 -15.46
C LEU A 242 -4.17 14.75 -15.11
N THR A 243 -4.70 14.05 -16.11
CA THR A 243 -5.11 12.65 -15.99
C THR A 243 -3.90 11.73 -16.15
N TYR A 244 -4.00 10.52 -15.57
CA TYR A 244 -3.01 9.46 -15.79
C TYR A 244 -2.83 9.18 -17.29
N ASP A 245 -3.97 9.14 -17.98
CA ASP A 245 -4.14 8.99 -19.42
C ASP A 245 -3.37 10.06 -20.22
N SER A 246 -3.61 11.36 -19.95
CA SER A 246 -2.88 12.46 -20.60
C SER A 246 -1.37 12.42 -20.35
N ARG A 247 -0.91 11.92 -19.19
CA ARG A 247 0.53 11.70 -18.93
C ARG A 247 1.10 10.60 -19.85
N GLU A 248 0.41 9.47 -19.99
CA GLU A 248 0.86 8.38 -20.87
C GLU A 248 0.94 8.81 -22.35
N ILE A 249 -0.01 9.61 -22.84
CA ILE A 249 0.03 10.19 -24.19
C ILE A 249 1.30 11.03 -24.43
N LEU A 250 1.76 11.77 -23.43
CA LEU A 250 2.95 12.63 -23.50
C LEU A 250 4.27 11.83 -23.40
N GLU A 251 4.27 10.76 -22.61
CA GLU A 251 5.40 9.82 -22.51
C GLU A 251 5.55 8.98 -23.79
N GLU A 252 4.45 8.43 -24.31
CA GLU A 252 4.37 7.65 -25.54
C GLU A 252 4.78 8.47 -26.78
N TRP A 253 4.54 9.79 -26.83
CA TRP A 253 5.05 10.63 -27.92
C TRP A 253 6.58 10.76 -27.93
N GLY A 254 7.22 10.72 -26.75
CA GLY A 254 8.68 10.67 -26.60
C GLY A 254 9.46 11.92 -27.03
N LYS A 255 8.80 13.03 -27.39
CA LYS A 255 9.44 14.29 -27.81
C LYS A 255 8.89 15.50 -27.05
N PRO A 256 9.67 16.58 -26.86
CA PRO A 256 9.24 17.81 -26.21
C PRO A 256 8.36 18.71 -27.11
N ASP A 257 7.49 18.13 -27.95
CA ASP A 257 6.65 18.90 -28.87
C ASP A 257 5.40 19.52 -28.18
N PHE A 258 5.19 19.27 -26.88
CA PHE A 258 4.04 19.77 -26.12
C PHE A 258 4.40 20.80 -25.04
N GLU A 259 5.52 21.52 -25.17
CA GLU A 259 6.02 22.44 -24.12
C GLU A 259 4.97 23.46 -23.64
N GLU A 260 4.29 24.16 -24.55
CA GLU A 260 3.27 25.16 -24.18
C GLU A 260 2.06 24.54 -23.46
N TYR A 261 1.73 23.27 -23.71
CA TYR A 261 0.71 22.53 -22.96
C TYR A 261 1.24 22.11 -21.58
N ALA A 262 2.44 21.51 -21.51
CA ALA A 262 3.06 21.13 -20.24
C ALA A 262 3.20 22.34 -19.30
N LYS A 263 3.56 23.49 -19.86
CA LYS A 263 3.63 24.81 -19.22
C LYS A 263 2.26 25.31 -18.76
N SER A 264 1.23 25.25 -19.61
CA SER A 264 -0.13 25.71 -19.24
C SER A 264 -0.70 24.88 -18.09
N VAL A 265 -0.63 23.55 -18.16
CA VAL A 265 -1.20 22.68 -17.11
C VAL A 265 -0.43 22.77 -15.80
N CYS A 266 0.90 22.87 -15.82
CA CYS A 266 1.70 23.07 -14.61
C CYS A 266 1.41 24.43 -13.95
N GLN A 267 1.34 25.51 -14.73
CA GLN A 267 1.03 26.85 -14.21
C GLN A 267 -0.41 26.94 -13.69
N ALA A 268 -1.35 26.17 -14.25
CA ALA A 268 -2.76 26.19 -13.85
C ALA A 268 -3.05 25.55 -12.48
N VAL A 269 -2.20 24.64 -11.97
CA VAL A 269 -2.42 23.94 -10.69
C VAL A 269 -1.45 24.32 -9.56
N ILE A 270 -0.34 24.99 -9.86
CA ILE A 270 0.63 25.39 -8.83
C ILE A 270 -0.01 26.39 -7.85
N GLY A 271 0.28 26.21 -6.55
CA GLY A 271 -0.43 26.87 -5.47
C GLY A 271 -1.86 26.36 -5.18
N LYS A 272 -2.31 25.25 -5.80
CA LYS A 272 -3.63 24.64 -5.56
C LYS A 272 -3.48 23.19 -5.08
N PRO A 273 -3.50 22.92 -3.76
CA PRO A 273 -3.12 21.62 -3.21
C PRO A 273 -4.03 20.47 -3.68
N ASP A 274 -5.33 20.73 -3.84
CA ASP A 274 -6.31 19.70 -4.22
C ASP A 274 -6.20 19.24 -5.69
N TYR A 275 -5.40 19.93 -6.51
CA TYR A 275 -5.22 19.67 -7.95
C TYR A 275 -3.78 19.31 -8.34
N PHE A 276 -2.78 19.58 -7.49
CA PHE A 276 -1.37 19.34 -7.78
C PHE A 276 -0.86 18.01 -7.21
N SER A 277 -0.77 16.99 -8.08
CA SER A 277 -0.10 15.71 -7.76
C SER A 277 1.37 15.75 -8.21
N VAL A 278 2.31 15.71 -7.27
CA VAL A 278 3.76 15.73 -7.60
C VAL A 278 4.12 14.58 -8.56
N ARG A 279 3.58 13.38 -8.32
CA ARG A 279 3.75 12.20 -9.16
C ARG A 279 3.40 12.44 -10.63
N GLU A 280 2.36 13.20 -10.93
CA GLU A 280 1.90 13.42 -12.30
C GLU A 280 2.55 14.66 -12.95
N TYR A 281 2.84 15.71 -12.17
CA TYR A 281 3.39 16.98 -12.69
C TYR A 281 4.92 17.06 -12.69
N PHE A 282 5.63 16.37 -11.78
CA PHE A 282 7.10 16.38 -11.80
C PHE A 282 7.71 15.77 -13.07
N PRO A 283 7.20 14.66 -13.64
CA PRO A 283 7.69 14.13 -14.92
C PRO A 283 7.67 15.18 -16.04
N LEU A 284 6.60 15.99 -16.14
CA LEU A 284 6.51 17.09 -17.10
C LEU A 284 7.53 18.20 -16.81
N LEU A 285 7.65 18.64 -15.56
CA LEU A 285 8.65 19.64 -15.18
C LEU A 285 10.08 19.16 -15.49
N TRP A 286 10.34 17.86 -15.43
CA TRP A 286 11.63 17.26 -15.79
C TRP A 286 11.84 17.12 -17.31
N GLN A 287 10.82 16.65 -18.03
CA GLN A 287 10.85 16.41 -19.49
C GLN A 287 11.01 17.70 -20.30
N TYR A 288 10.58 18.83 -19.75
CA TYR A 288 10.66 20.16 -20.38
C TYR A 288 11.62 21.10 -19.61
N PRO A 289 12.96 20.92 -19.72
CA PRO A 289 13.95 21.69 -18.97
C PRO A 289 14.14 23.10 -19.53
N ALA A 290 13.34 24.05 -19.03
CA ALA A 290 13.18 25.39 -19.56
C ALA A 290 13.14 26.46 -18.45
N PRO A 291 13.29 27.76 -18.75
CA PRO A 291 13.28 28.81 -17.73
C PRO A 291 11.99 28.88 -16.90
N TRP A 292 10.85 28.48 -17.45
CA TRP A 292 9.59 28.44 -16.72
C TRP A 292 9.56 27.28 -15.71
N SER A 293 9.89 26.05 -16.13
CA SER A 293 9.91 24.88 -15.23
C SER A 293 11.00 25.02 -14.15
N TYR A 294 12.12 25.66 -14.46
CA TYR A 294 13.12 26.07 -13.46
C TYR A 294 12.51 26.99 -12.40
N GLN A 295 11.78 28.04 -12.81
CA GLN A 295 11.17 28.99 -11.87
C GLN A 295 10.09 28.34 -11.00
N LEU A 296 9.31 27.41 -11.56
CA LEU A 296 8.32 26.64 -10.80
C LEU A 296 9.00 25.73 -9.76
N LEU A 297 10.03 24.96 -10.16
CA LEU A 297 10.80 24.11 -9.25
C LEU A 297 11.56 24.92 -8.18
N GLU A 298 12.16 26.06 -8.53
CA GLU A 298 12.78 27.01 -7.58
C GLU A 298 11.74 27.55 -6.60
N ASN A 299 10.55 27.94 -7.04
CA ASN A 299 9.50 28.47 -6.16
C ASN A 299 9.00 27.42 -5.15
N ILE A 300 8.90 26.15 -5.55
CA ILE A 300 8.55 25.05 -4.66
C ILE A 300 9.72 24.73 -3.71
N LEU A 301 10.93 24.49 -4.25
CA LEU A 301 12.11 24.12 -3.45
C LEU A 301 12.58 25.23 -2.48
N SER A 302 12.26 26.50 -2.77
CA SER A 302 12.51 27.65 -1.87
C SER A 302 11.37 27.95 -0.89
N GLY A 303 10.28 27.17 -0.86
CA GLY A 303 9.14 27.38 0.04
C GLY A 303 8.30 28.63 -0.25
N LYS A 304 8.39 29.20 -1.46
CA LYS A 304 7.53 30.30 -1.91
C LYS A 304 6.14 29.80 -2.28
N ASP A 305 6.06 28.65 -2.97
CA ASP A 305 4.82 27.86 -2.99
C ASP A 305 4.77 27.02 -1.70
N ARG A 306 3.73 27.27 -0.90
CA ARG A 306 3.48 26.60 0.39
C ARG A 306 2.54 25.39 0.28
N TYR A 307 1.93 25.19 -0.89
CA TYR A 307 0.90 24.18 -1.13
C TYR A 307 1.47 22.91 -1.79
N SER A 308 2.56 23.04 -2.54
CA SER A 308 3.27 21.90 -3.16
C SER A 308 4.03 21.06 -2.14
N ASN A 309 3.98 19.73 -2.26
CA ASN A 309 4.71 18.81 -1.38
C ASN A 309 6.23 18.82 -1.68
N ILE A 310 6.95 19.77 -1.06
CA ILE A 310 8.40 19.96 -1.25
C ILE A 310 9.19 18.66 -1.04
N HIS A 311 8.84 17.84 -0.04
CA HIS A 311 9.54 16.59 0.26
C HIS A 311 9.47 15.61 -0.92
N GLU A 312 8.27 15.37 -1.45
CA GLU A 312 8.05 14.46 -2.58
C GLU A 312 8.66 14.99 -3.88
N ILE A 313 8.72 16.32 -4.06
CA ILE A 313 9.48 16.97 -5.14
C ILE A 313 10.99 16.69 -4.99
N LYS A 314 11.53 16.77 -3.76
CA LYS A 314 12.93 16.43 -3.48
C LYS A 314 13.21 14.95 -3.78
N GLU A 315 12.32 14.04 -3.36
CA GLU A 315 12.43 12.60 -3.63
C GLU A 315 12.39 12.28 -5.13
N HIS A 316 11.41 12.80 -5.87
CA HIS A 316 11.31 12.60 -7.31
C HIS A 316 12.54 13.15 -8.04
N PHE A 317 12.98 14.36 -7.71
CA PHE A 317 14.18 14.94 -8.32
C PHE A 317 15.42 14.09 -8.01
N ILE A 318 15.60 13.61 -6.77
CA ILE A 318 16.71 12.71 -6.40
C ILE A 318 16.61 11.36 -7.14
N LYS A 319 15.41 10.83 -7.40
CA LYS A 319 15.18 9.64 -8.23
C LYS A 319 15.65 9.88 -9.67
N TYR A 320 15.10 10.90 -10.35
CA TYR A 320 15.45 11.19 -11.74
C TYR A 320 16.95 11.54 -11.91
N ALA A 321 17.56 12.19 -10.91
CA ALA A 321 19.01 12.46 -10.87
C ALA A 321 19.90 11.23 -10.64
N LYS A 322 19.33 10.07 -10.26
CA LYS A 322 20.00 8.77 -10.22
C LYS A 322 19.76 7.95 -11.49
N GLU A 323 18.63 8.18 -12.16
CA GLU A 323 18.22 7.48 -13.39
C GLU A 323 18.88 8.05 -14.66
N GLY A 324 19.30 9.33 -14.65
CA GLY A 324 20.00 9.94 -15.76
C GLY A 324 20.73 11.24 -15.42
N PRO A 325 21.41 11.88 -16.40
CA PRO A 325 22.04 13.17 -16.20
C PRO A 325 21.00 14.25 -15.89
N ILE A 326 21.26 15.05 -14.85
CA ILE A 326 20.41 16.20 -14.50
C ILE A 326 20.48 17.22 -15.65
N PRO A 327 19.33 17.71 -16.18
CA PRO A 327 19.32 18.76 -17.19
C PRO A 327 20.13 19.99 -16.72
N PRO A 328 21.02 20.58 -17.54
CA PRO A 328 21.96 21.61 -17.08
C PRO A 328 21.31 22.82 -16.39
N ILE A 329 20.10 23.19 -16.79
CA ILE A 329 19.32 24.26 -16.15
C ILE A 329 18.86 23.89 -14.73
N PHE A 330 18.64 22.61 -14.43
CA PHE A 330 18.24 22.11 -13.11
C PHE A 330 19.44 21.76 -12.22
N GLN A 331 20.66 21.66 -12.76
CA GLN A 331 21.88 21.41 -11.99
C GLN A 331 22.05 22.37 -10.79
N PRO A 332 21.80 23.70 -10.91
CA PRO A 332 21.83 24.61 -9.76
C PRO A 332 20.80 24.26 -8.67
N LEU A 333 19.60 23.79 -9.03
CA LEU A 333 18.58 23.37 -8.06
C LEU A 333 19.02 22.11 -7.31
N TYR A 334 19.61 21.14 -8.03
CA TYR A 334 20.16 19.93 -7.42
C TYR A 334 21.30 20.25 -6.45
N ASP A 335 22.29 21.02 -6.91
CA ASP A 335 23.41 21.48 -6.07
C ASP A 335 22.95 22.33 -4.89
N ARG A 336 21.81 23.04 -5.00
CA ARG A 336 21.26 23.92 -3.96
C ARG A 336 20.43 23.19 -2.90
N TYR A 337 19.59 22.22 -3.30
CA TYR A 337 18.53 21.68 -2.43
C TYR A 337 18.58 20.17 -2.17
N LEU A 338 19.32 19.39 -2.97
CA LEU A 338 19.10 17.94 -3.08
C LEU A 338 20.35 17.08 -2.93
N LYS A 339 21.46 17.52 -3.51
CA LYS A 339 22.76 16.86 -3.44
C LYS A 339 23.12 16.62 -1.98
N GLU A 340 23.56 15.41 -1.64
CA GLU A 340 23.98 15.05 -0.28
C GLU A 340 25.08 15.99 0.21
N ARG A 341 24.66 16.98 0.99
CA ARG A 341 25.50 18.09 1.42
C ARG A 341 26.20 17.72 2.71
N ARG A 342 27.41 17.17 2.53
CA ARG A 342 28.47 16.94 3.54
C ARG A 342 28.08 17.49 4.91
N THR A 343 27.67 16.58 5.81
CA THR A 343 27.31 16.87 7.20
C THR A 343 28.23 17.91 7.82
N VAL A 344 27.67 18.87 8.57
CA VAL A 344 28.29 20.07 9.20
C VAL A 344 29.84 20.05 9.15
N ARG A 345 30.43 20.47 8.03
CA ARG A 345 31.89 20.54 7.87
C ARG A 345 32.33 21.98 8.05
N SER A 346 33.19 22.20 9.04
CA SER A 346 33.95 23.43 9.21
C SER A 346 34.58 23.86 7.88
N GLY A 347 34.46 25.14 7.53
CA GLY A 347 35.09 25.69 6.32
C GLY A 347 34.19 25.85 5.08
N ARG A 348 32.90 26.18 5.25
CA ARG A 348 32.31 27.16 4.32
C ARG A 348 32.71 28.56 4.81
N PRO A 349 33.32 29.43 3.99
CA PRO A 349 33.60 30.81 4.40
C PRO A 349 32.28 31.52 4.73
N GLN A 350 32.24 32.27 5.83
CA GLN A 350 31.12 33.16 6.11
C GLN A 350 31.20 34.37 5.17
N THR A 351 30.39 34.34 4.11
CA THR A 351 30.13 35.49 3.26
C THR A 351 29.18 36.45 3.97
N GLU A 352 29.20 37.73 3.58
CA GLU A 352 28.25 38.73 4.08
C GLU A 352 26.78 38.31 3.83
N GLU A 353 26.52 37.66 2.68
CA GLU A 353 25.22 37.06 2.37
C GLU A 353 24.84 35.95 3.36
N SER A 354 25.76 35.01 3.68
CA SER A 354 25.48 33.95 4.65
C SER A 354 25.19 34.49 6.05
N LEU A 355 25.88 35.55 6.47
CA LEU A 355 25.65 36.23 7.74
C LEU A 355 24.32 36.98 7.75
N LYS A 356 23.91 37.56 6.61
CA LYS A 356 22.59 38.19 6.44
C LYS A 356 21.47 37.15 6.50
N THR A 357 21.61 36.02 5.80
CA THR A 357 20.64 34.90 5.84
C THR A 357 20.54 34.31 7.25
N LEU A 358 21.67 34.13 7.94
CA LEU A 358 21.72 33.66 9.33
C LEU A 358 20.94 34.60 10.27
N ARG A 359 21.16 35.92 10.18
CA ARG A 359 20.41 36.91 10.97
C ARG A 359 18.92 36.85 10.69
N MET A 360 18.51 36.81 9.41
CA MET A 360 17.10 36.71 9.03
C MET A 360 16.42 35.43 9.55
N ALA A 361 17.12 34.29 9.55
CA ALA A 361 16.63 33.03 10.09
C ALA A 361 16.49 33.07 11.63
N LEU A 362 17.46 33.66 12.32
CA LEU A 362 17.41 33.87 13.77
C LEU A 362 16.29 34.83 14.18
N ASP A 363 16.12 35.95 13.47
CA ASP A 363 15.03 36.91 13.67
C ASP A 363 13.65 36.30 13.42
N ALA A 364 13.57 35.18 12.70
CA ALA A 364 12.33 34.44 12.48
C ALA A 364 12.10 33.37 13.56
N LEU A 365 13.09 32.52 13.87
CA LEU A 365 13.01 31.54 14.97
C LEU A 365 12.83 32.20 16.36
N ASN A 366 13.30 33.44 16.52
CA ASN A 366 13.06 34.24 17.73
C ASN A 366 11.63 34.80 17.84
N LYS A 367 10.80 34.68 16.79
CA LYS A 367 9.39 35.07 16.75
C LYS A 367 8.42 33.89 16.69
N GLU A 368 8.92 32.68 16.44
CA GLU A 368 8.13 31.45 16.53
C GLU A 368 7.55 31.28 17.94
N THR A 369 6.30 30.82 18.02
CA THR A 369 5.56 30.66 19.28
C THR A 369 5.55 29.24 19.81
N PHE A 370 5.86 28.24 18.97
CA PHE A 370 5.93 26.82 19.32
C PHE A 370 7.14 26.13 18.66
N PHE A 371 7.60 25.04 19.27
CA PHE A 371 8.54 24.10 18.68
C PHE A 371 7.79 22.91 18.05
N SER A 372 8.33 22.30 17.00
CA SER A 372 7.85 21.02 16.48
C SER A 372 9.00 20.03 16.28
N GLU A 373 8.84 18.82 16.81
CA GLU A 373 9.73 17.70 16.51
C GLU A 373 9.48 17.19 15.07
N GLU A 374 8.21 17.23 14.63
CA GLU A 374 7.69 16.76 13.34
C GLU A 374 7.76 17.84 12.25
N GLU A 375 8.17 17.46 11.02
CA GLU A 375 8.29 18.40 9.89
C GLU A 375 6.93 18.89 9.37
N LYS A 376 5.90 18.05 9.48
CA LYS A 376 4.56 18.31 8.95
C LYS A 376 3.48 18.07 9.99
N VAL A 377 2.46 18.92 9.97
CA VAL A 377 1.25 18.81 10.80
C VAL A 377 -0.01 18.74 9.93
N GLY A 378 -1.11 18.25 10.50
CA GLY A 378 -2.41 18.15 9.85
C GLY A 378 -2.84 16.72 9.51
N SER A 379 -4.16 16.54 9.37
CA SER A 379 -4.79 15.23 9.20
C SER A 379 -4.92 14.79 7.74
N SER A 380 -5.39 15.68 6.86
CA SER A 380 -5.55 15.46 5.41
C SER A 380 -4.42 16.11 4.60
N ASN A 381 -4.36 17.44 4.58
CA ASN A 381 -3.43 18.21 3.75
C ASN A 381 -2.19 18.62 4.58
N ARG A 382 -1.30 17.65 4.84
CA ARG A 382 -0.10 17.83 5.69
C ARG A 382 0.89 18.87 5.16
N TYR A 383 0.97 20.03 5.81
CA TYR A 383 1.85 21.14 5.43
C TYR A 383 3.13 21.21 6.26
N ARG A 384 4.22 21.75 5.68
CA ARG A 384 5.51 21.98 6.38
C ARG A 384 5.42 23.22 7.26
N LEU A 385 5.98 23.16 8.47
CA LEU A 385 6.06 24.31 9.38
C LEU A 385 7.24 25.23 9.03
N MET A 386 7.01 26.55 8.97
CA MET A 386 8.03 27.54 8.57
C MET A 386 9.31 27.51 9.42
N GLN A 387 9.21 27.13 10.70
CA GLN A 387 10.38 26.93 11.56
C GLN A 387 11.40 25.93 11.01
N PHE A 388 11.00 24.95 10.19
CA PHE A 388 11.93 24.04 9.52
C PHE A 388 12.74 24.74 8.41
N ASP A 389 12.14 25.68 7.67
CA ASP A 389 12.84 26.44 6.63
C ASP A 389 13.82 27.45 7.25
N TYR A 390 13.47 28.01 8.42
CA TYR A 390 14.38 28.83 9.21
C TYR A 390 15.48 27.99 9.87
N ALA A 391 15.18 26.79 10.34
CA ALA A 391 16.16 25.86 10.90
C ALA A 391 17.13 25.32 9.84
N ASP A 392 16.65 24.99 8.63
CA ASP A 392 17.50 24.68 7.47
C ASP A 392 18.41 25.88 7.14
N SER A 393 17.87 27.11 7.19
CA SER A 393 18.64 28.34 6.99
C SER A 393 19.70 28.58 8.08
N LEU A 394 19.41 28.23 9.34
CA LEU A 394 20.38 28.25 10.45
C LEU A 394 21.49 27.20 10.23
N ARG A 395 21.09 25.97 9.89
CA ARG A 395 21.95 24.81 9.60
C ARG A 395 22.94 25.04 8.45
N TYR A 396 22.55 25.79 7.42
CA TYR A 396 23.44 26.07 6.28
C TYR A 396 24.45 27.21 6.49
N ASN A 397 24.27 28.07 7.51
CA ASN A 397 25.04 29.33 7.64
C ASN A 397 25.76 29.53 8.99
N ALA A 398 25.34 28.85 10.06
CA ALA A 398 26.03 28.90 11.36
C ALA A 398 27.23 27.95 11.45
N THR A 399 28.24 28.33 12.24
CA THR A 399 29.30 27.40 12.67
C THR A 399 28.84 26.55 13.86
N SER A 400 29.53 25.44 14.14
CA SER A 400 29.30 24.61 15.33
C SER A 400 29.39 25.41 16.63
N ASP A 401 30.28 26.40 16.70
CA ASP A 401 30.45 27.25 17.88
C ASP A 401 29.30 28.25 18.03
N GLN A 402 28.83 28.84 16.92
CA GLN A 402 27.62 29.69 16.91
C GLN A 402 26.36 28.90 17.30
N LEU A 403 26.22 27.66 16.82
CA LEU A 403 25.12 26.76 17.21
C LEU A 403 25.20 26.40 18.71
N ALA A 404 26.40 26.16 19.24
CA ALA A 404 26.59 25.90 20.67
C ALA A 404 26.30 27.14 21.53
N GLU A 405 26.73 28.34 21.10
CA GLU A 405 26.39 29.62 21.74
C GLU A 405 24.87 29.84 21.72
N LEU A 406 24.23 29.76 20.55
CA LEU A 406 22.79 29.95 20.39
C LEU A 406 21.96 28.99 21.24
N ALA A 407 22.39 27.74 21.42
CA ALA A 407 21.74 26.76 22.30
C ALA A 407 21.83 27.13 23.80
N GLN A 408 22.88 27.86 24.21
CA GLN A 408 23.13 28.28 25.59
C GLN A 408 22.52 29.65 25.92
N THR A 409 22.53 30.60 24.97
CA THR A 409 22.33 32.04 25.26
C THR A 409 21.13 32.68 24.56
N SER A 410 20.56 32.09 23.50
CA SER A 410 19.48 32.74 22.74
C SER A 410 18.23 32.95 23.61
N PRO A 411 17.58 34.13 23.57
CA PRO A 411 16.40 34.40 24.40
C PRO A 411 15.17 33.58 24.00
N SER A 412 15.13 33.03 22.78
CA SER A 412 14.07 32.12 22.34
C SER A 412 14.40 30.67 22.70
N PRO A 413 13.55 29.97 23.49
CA PRO A 413 13.73 28.55 23.74
C PRO A 413 13.59 27.71 22.46
N ILE A 414 12.83 28.19 21.47
CA ILE A 414 12.63 27.50 20.18
C ILE A 414 13.92 27.59 19.36
N THR A 415 14.56 28.77 19.30
CA THR A 415 15.89 28.92 18.69
C THR A 415 16.94 28.08 19.40
N ARG A 416 16.91 27.98 20.73
CA ARG A 416 17.82 27.11 21.51
C ARG A 416 17.64 25.62 21.17
N LEU A 417 16.39 25.14 21.09
CA LEU A 417 16.10 23.75 20.71
C LEU A 417 16.52 23.45 19.27
N TRP A 418 16.29 24.37 18.33
CA TRP A 418 16.73 24.21 16.94
C TRP A 418 18.25 24.21 16.79
N ALA A 419 18.93 25.19 17.40
CA ALA A 419 20.40 25.24 17.38
C ALA A 419 21.03 23.98 17.99
N PHE A 420 20.45 23.46 19.09
CA PHE A 420 20.87 22.20 19.69
C PHE A 420 20.57 20.98 18.80
N ARG A 421 19.37 20.87 18.20
CA ARG A 421 19.01 19.77 17.28
C ARG A 421 19.99 19.66 16.12
N ILE A 422 20.35 20.79 15.51
CA ILE A 422 21.31 20.86 14.41
C ILE A 422 22.73 20.51 14.88
N LEU A 423 23.10 20.89 16.11
CA LEU A 423 24.41 20.57 16.69
C LEU A 423 24.61 19.06 16.93
N LEU A 424 23.53 18.30 17.17
CA LEU A 424 23.55 16.85 17.38
C LEU A 424 23.83 16.05 16.10
N GLU A 425 23.72 16.65 14.91
CA GLU A 425 24.06 16.02 13.63
C GLU A 425 25.54 15.60 13.52
N LYS A 426 26.37 15.93 14.53
CA LYS A 426 27.73 15.44 14.69
C LYS A 426 28.14 15.25 16.16
N PRO A 427 29.11 14.36 16.42
CA PRO A 427 29.87 14.36 17.66
C PRO A 427 30.45 15.76 17.96
N ASN A 428 30.04 16.35 19.09
CA ASN A 428 30.47 17.66 19.52
C ASN A 428 30.66 17.69 21.05
N GLY A 429 31.80 18.20 21.53
CA GLY A 429 32.13 18.26 22.95
C GLY A 429 31.22 19.17 23.79
N GLN A 430 30.57 20.17 23.17
CA GLN A 430 29.72 21.13 23.89
C GLN A 430 28.37 20.55 24.34
N ILE A 431 27.92 19.41 23.78
CA ILE A 431 26.60 18.81 24.07
C ILE A 431 26.39 18.62 25.57
N PHE A 432 27.40 18.10 26.30
CA PHE A 432 27.31 17.89 27.75
C PHE A 432 27.13 19.21 28.53
N ASN A 433 27.84 20.27 28.14
CA ASN A 433 27.75 21.58 28.80
C ASN A 433 26.37 22.23 28.58
N ILE A 434 25.86 22.16 27.34
CA ILE A 434 24.53 22.68 26.98
C ILE A 434 23.45 21.97 27.81
N LEU A 435 23.47 20.64 27.85
CA LEU A 435 22.54 19.86 28.66
C LEU A 435 22.67 20.16 30.16
N LYS A 436 23.90 20.22 30.70
CA LYS A 436 24.17 20.52 32.11
C LYS A 436 23.69 21.91 32.55
N GLN A 437 23.76 22.92 31.68
CA GLN A 437 23.13 24.22 31.91
C GLN A 437 21.59 24.08 31.90
N ALA A 438 21.06 23.35 30.92
CA ALA A 438 19.63 23.25 30.67
C ALA A 438 18.82 22.38 31.66
N ILE A 439 19.44 21.44 32.41
CA ILE A 439 18.69 20.56 33.34
C ILE A 439 17.87 21.31 34.40
N ASN A 440 18.23 22.57 34.70
CA ASN A 440 17.54 23.39 35.69
C ASN A 440 16.51 24.37 35.08
N ASP A 441 16.45 24.47 33.75
CA ASP A 441 15.62 25.44 33.03
C ASP A 441 14.16 24.96 32.93
N THR A 442 13.32 25.48 33.81
CA THR A 442 11.88 25.13 33.91
C THR A 442 10.98 25.96 32.99
N THR A 443 11.55 26.80 32.11
CA THR A 443 10.80 27.67 31.19
C THR A 443 9.83 26.86 30.35
N ARG A 444 8.57 27.29 30.22
CA ARG A 444 7.56 26.57 29.43
C ARG A 444 7.69 26.91 27.95
N VAL A 445 7.96 25.89 27.15
CA VAL A 445 7.97 25.93 25.69
C VAL A 445 6.63 25.37 25.21
N ASN A 446 5.97 26.04 24.25
CA ASN A 446 4.86 25.43 23.53
C ASN A 446 5.43 24.43 22.52
N HIS A 447 4.84 23.24 22.43
CA HIS A 447 5.10 22.25 21.39
C HIS A 447 3.80 22.07 20.61
N ILE A 448 3.89 21.87 19.29
CA ILE A 448 2.76 21.45 18.46
C ILE A 448 2.92 19.98 18.09
N SER A 449 1.80 19.25 18.05
CA SER A 449 1.75 17.85 17.59
C SER A 449 1.42 17.75 16.10
N ASN A 450 1.52 16.53 15.55
CA ASN A 450 1.06 16.25 14.18
C ASN A 450 -0.48 16.39 14.00
N SER A 451 -1.26 16.42 15.09
CA SER A 451 -2.70 16.74 15.09
C SER A 451 -3.00 18.23 15.32
N GLU A 452 -1.99 19.10 15.23
CA GLU A 452 -2.09 20.56 15.47
C GLU A 452 -2.42 20.95 16.93
N GLU A 453 -2.45 19.99 17.86
CA GLU A 453 -2.65 20.26 19.30
C GLU A 453 -1.38 20.90 19.91
N GLU A 454 -1.52 22.08 20.53
CA GLU A 454 -0.46 22.76 21.28
C GLU A 454 -0.42 22.36 22.78
N PHE A 455 0.78 22.09 23.31
CA PHE A 455 0.98 21.69 24.71
C PHE A 455 2.28 22.26 25.33
N LYS A 456 2.32 22.46 26.66
CA LYS A 456 3.38 23.23 27.35
C LYS A 456 4.40 22.38 28.12
N VAL A 457 5.56 22.15 27.52
CA VAL A 457 6.66 21.32 28.06
C VAL A 457 7.74 22.21 28.70
N PRO A 458 8.34 21.86 29.85
CA PRO A 458 9.53 22.57 30.36
C PRO A 458 10.74 22.45 29.43
N PHE A 459 11.60 23.47 29.38
CA PHE A 459 12.78 23.48 28.50
C PHE A 459 13.73 22.32 28.80
N HIS A 460 14.03 22.05 30.07
CA HIS A 460 14.84 20.91 30.52
C HIS A 460 14.35 19.55 29.96
N ARG A 461 13.03 19.38 29.81
CA ARG A 461 12.41 18.16 29.27
C ARG A 461 12.42 18.16 27.75
N SER A 462 12.21 19.34 27.14
CA SER A 462 12.21 19.54 25.69
C SER A 462 13.58 19.21 25.09
N ILE A 463 14.66 19.76 25.67
CA ILE A 463 16.02 19.57 25.16
C ILE A 463 16.53 18.13 25.36
N LEU A 464 16.07 17.43 26.40
CA LEU A 464 16.36 16.00 26.59
C LEU A 464 15.58 15.12 25.60
N SER A 465 14.35 15.47 25.21
CA SER A 465 13.63 14.81 24.10
C SER A 465 14.38 15.00 22.78
N VAL A 466 14.86 16.23 22.51
CA VAL A 466 15.69 16.52 21.32
C VAL A 466 17.01 15.73 21.35
N TYR A 467 17.66 15.59 22.51
CA TYR A 467 18.87 14.76 22.65
C TYR A 467 18.60 13.30 22.28
N TYR A 468 17.77 12.59 23.05
CA TYR A 468 17.60 11.13 22.89
C TYR A 468 16.94 10.72 21.56
N ARG A 469 16.30 11.64 20.82
CA ARG A 469 15.73 11.37 19.48
C ARG A 469 16.63 11.72 18.29
N ASN A 470 17.68 12.52 18.46
CA ASN A 470 18.53 13.00 17.34
C ASN A 470 20.01 12.63 17.53
N VAL A 471 20.34 11.80 18.53
CA VAL A 471 21.68 11.23 18.75
C VAL A 471 21.82 9.94 17.95
N ASP A 472 22.85 9.88 17.11
CA ASP A 472 23.26 8.69 16.36
C ASP A 472 24.10 7.73 17.23
N GLU A 473 24.18 6.45 16.84
CA GLU A 473 24.88 5.41 17.63
C GLU A 473 26.41 5.61 17.70
N ASP A 474 26.98 6.42 16.81
CA ASP A 474 28.43 6.75 16.71
C ASP A 474 28.96 7.68 17.84
N LEU A 475 28.11 8.12 18.78
CA LEU A 475 28.52 9.07 19.82
C LEU A 475 29.46 8.40 20.85
N PRO A 476 30.66 8.96 21.14
CA PRO A 476 31.67 8.28 21.98
C PRO A 476 31.11 7.83 23.34
N ALA A 477 31.22 6.52 23.65
CA ALA A 477 30.57 5.90 24.81
C ALA A 477 30.88 6.57 26.16
N GLN A 478 32.08 7.18 26.32
CA GLN A 478 32.43 7.96 27.50
C GLN A 478 31.60 9.26 27.63
N GLN A 479 31.30 9.93 26.51
CA GLN A 479 30.46 11.12 26.47
C GLN A 479 28.97 10.76 26.70
N GLN A 480 28.49 9.66 26.10
CA GLN A 480 27.15 9.15 26.37
C GLN A 480 26.98 8.78 27.85
N ALA A 481 27.91 8.02 28.44
CA ALA A 481 27.85 7.63 29.85
C ALA A 481 27.90 8.84 30.82
N ALA A 482 28.56 9.93 30.44
CA ALA A 482 28.54 11.18 31.20
C ALA A 482 27.17 11.88 31.15
N ILE A 483 26.53 11.92 29.97
CA ILE A 483 25.20 12.50 29.78
C ILE A 483 24.12 11.64 30.45
N ASP A 484 24.16 10.31 30.30
CA ASP A 484 23.26 9.39 31.00
C ASP A 484 23.38 9.52 32.53
N SER A 485 24.59 9.74 33.05
CA SER A 485 24.81 9.97 34.49
C SER A 485 24.26 11.32 34.97
N LEU A 486 24.40 12.38 34.17
CA LEU A 486 23.79 13.69 34.42
C LEU A 486 22.24 13.58 34.45
N VAL A 487 21.67 12.85 33.49
CA VAL A 487 20.22 12.61 33.41
C VAL A 487 19.74 11.77 34.60
N PHE A 488 20.46 10.72 34.97
CA PHE A 488 20.03 9.82 36.04
C PHE A 488 20.22 10.39 37.47
N PHE A 489 21.37 11.01 37.75
CA PHE A 489 21.73 11.43 39.11
C PHE A 489 21.39 12.89 39.44
N ASP A 490 21.29 13.78 38.46
CA ASP A 490 20.93 15.18 38.71
C ASP A 490 19.50 15.49 38.25
N TYR A 491 19.13 15.13 37.02
CA TYR A 491 17.81 15.44 36.46
C TYR A 491 16.68 14.57 37.06
N MET A 492 16.70 13.25 36.86
CA MET A 492 15.64 12.35 37.34
C MET A 492 15.50 12.37 38.87
N LYS A 493 16.62 12.54 39.59
CA LYS A 493 16.65 12.71 41.05
C LYS A 493 15.82 13.92 41.53
N LYS A 494 15.75 14.98 40.72
CA LYS A 494 15.07 16.25 41.03
C LYS A 494 13.62 16.27 40.53
N TYR A 495 13.35 15.73 39.35
CA TYR A 495 12.04 15.84 38.67
C TYR A 495 11.22 14.54 38.65
N GLY A 496 11.83 13.39 38.97
CA GLY A 496 11.20 12.08 38.96
C GLY A 496 11.87 11.10 37.98
N TYR A 497 11.89 9.82 38.36
CA TYR A 497 12.39 8.72 37.53
C TYR A 497 11.28 8.26 36.58
N GLU A 498 11.12 8.96 35.46
CA GLU A 498 10.11 8.68 34.43
C GLU A 498 10.56 7.61 33.42
N ASN A 499 9.63 6.72 33.06
CA ASN A 499 9.86 5.62 32.10
C ASN A 499 10.39 6.10 30.74
N ALA A 500 9.93 7.26 30.26
CA ALA A 500 10.28 7.80 28.94
C ALA A 500 11.81 7.91 28.74
N PHE A 501 12.50 8.62 29.64
CA PHE A 501 13.96 8.77 29.58
C PHE A 501 14.72 7.52 30.07
N LEU A 502 14.12 6.72 30.96
CA LEU A 502 14.77 5.49 31.44
C LEU A 502 14.96 4.45 30.33
N GLN A 503 14.10 4.42 29.31
CA GLN A 503 14.23 3.48 28.20
C GLN A 503 15.51 3.71 27.39
N ASP A 504 15.94 4.97 27.26
CA ASP A 504 17.10 5.37 26.46
C ASP A 504 18.44 5.11 27.18
N LEU A 505 18.47 5.25 28.52
CA LEU A 505 19.68 5.00 29.33
C LEU A 505 20.19 3.56 29.22
N GLN A 506 21.49 3.33 29.38
CA GLN A 506 22.04 1.99 29.59
C GLN A 506 21.91 1.49 31.05
N PRO A 507 21.66 0.19 31.32
CA PRO A 507 21.40 -0.34 32.66
C PRO A 507 22.70 -0.54 33.46
N LEU A 508 23.34 0.56 33.86
CA LEU A 508 24.59 0.52 34.63
C LEU A 508 24.36 0.02 36.08
N LYS A 509 25.32 -0.73 36.62
CA LYS A 509 25.28 -1.26 38.00
C LYS A 509 25.14 -0.16 39.07
N SER A 510 25.63 1.05 38.78
CA SER A 510 25.54 2.24 39.64
C SER A 510 24.11 2.78 39.80
N TYR A 511 23.24 2.59 38.80
CA TYR A 511 21.85 3.07 38.84
C TYR A 511 20.94 2.14 39.65
N TYR A 512 21.27 0.85 39.69
CA TYR A 512 20.44 -0.22 40.27
C TYR A 512 19.95 0.06 41.71
N PRO A 513 20.79 0.49 42.70
CA PRO A 513 20.31 0.76 44.06
C PRO A 513 19.23 1.84 44.15
N THR A 514 19.30 2.86 43.27
CA THR A 514 18.30 3.92 43.18
C THR A 514 17.01 3.40 42.53
N ILE A 515 17.13 2.65 41.44
CA ILE A 515 15.97 2.00 40.77
C ILE A 515 15.20 1.10 41.74
N ILE A 516 15.90 0.29 42.54
CA ILE A 516 15.29 -0.53 43.60
C ILE A 516 14.52 0.31 44.61
N LYS A 517 15.13 1.41 45.09
CA LYS A 517 14.51 2.31 46.06
C LYS A 517 13.24 2.98 45.51
N GLU A 518 13.22 3.34 44.23
CA GLU A 518 12.02 3.90 43.59
C GLU A 518 10.95 2.84 43.30
N ALA A 519 11.33 1.62 42.91
CA ALA A 519 10.40 0.50 42.76
C ALA A 519 9.73 0.13 44.09
N ASP A 520 10.47 0.15 45.20
CA ASP A 520 9.94 -0.19 46.53
C ASP A 520 9.01 0.90 47.10
N LYS A 521 9.23 2.18 46.75
CA LYS A 521 8.24 3.27 46.93
C LYS A 521 6.97 3.09 46.08
N GLY A 522 7.01 2.25 45.04
CA GLY A 522 5.91 2.04 44.11
C GLY A 522 5.90 2.97 42.89
N ASN A 523 7.05 3.53 42.49
CA ASN A 523 7.18 4.17 41.18
C ASN A 523 7.29 3.10 40.09
N ASP A 524 6.16 2.84 39.42
CA ASP A 524 6.06 1.80 38.40
C ASP A 524 6.87 2.12 37.13
N GLY A 525 7.19 3.40 36.90
CA GLY A 525 7.94 3.86 35.73
C GLY A 525 9.36 3.28 35.65
N VAL A 526 9.93 2.85 36.78
CA VAL A 526 11.28 2.26 36.82
C VAL A 526 11.30 0.75 36.53
N LEU A 527 10.15 0.08 36.50
CA LEU A 527 10.09 -1.39 36.44
C LEU A 527 10.52 -1.94 35.08
N MET A 528 10.22 -1.24 33.98
CA MET A 528 10.74 -1.60 32.64
C MET A 528 12.27 -1.48 32.56
N PHE A 529 12.87 -0.55 33.32
CA PHE A 529 14.31 -0.42 33.41
C PHE A 529 14.92 -1.48 34.33
N LEU A 530 14.30 -1.74 35.49
CA LEU A 530 14.67 -2.82 36.41
C LEU A 530 14.68 -4.18 35.69
N ALA A 531 13.73 -4.42 34.78
CA ALA A 531 13.66 -5.64 33.99
C ALA A 531 14.91 -5.88 33.11
N ARG A 532 15.61 -4.83 32.68
CA ARG A 532 16.83 -4.94 31.84
C ARG A 532 18.01 -5.56 32.59
N TYR A 533 17.99 -5.60 33.92
CA TYR A 533 19.03 -6.24 34.74
C TYR A 533 18.86 -7.77 34.86
N LYS A 534 17.69 -8.32 34.50
CA LYS A 534 17.31 -9.76 34.61
C LYS A 534 17.69 -10.43 35.96
N ASN A 535 17.67 -9.68 37.06
CA ASN A 535 18.05 -10.18 38.39
C ASN A 535 16.86 -10.85 39.11
N LYS A 536 16.94 -12.17 39.36
CA LYS A 536 15.84 -12.94 39.99
C LYS A 536 15.34 -12.37 41.33
N ASN A 537 16.14 -11.60 42.06
CA ASN A 537 15.71 -10.93 43.29
C ASN A 537 14.58 -9.89 43.08
N ASP A 538 14.33 -9.45 41.83
CA ASP A 538 13.30 -8.45 41.49
C ASP A 538 11.98 -9.06 41.00
N ILE A 539 11.90 -10.38 40.86
CA ILE A 539 10.67 -11.12 40.55
C ILE A 539 9.56 -10.76 41.54
N ALA A 540 9.88 -10.54 42.83
CA ALA A 540 8.92 -10.12 43.84
C ALA A 540 8.33 -8.71 43.58
N ARG A 541 9.16 -7.77 43.09
CA ARG A 541 8.75 -6.39 42.75
C ARG A 541 7.86 -6.37 41.51
N ILE A 542 8.27 -7.09 40.47
CA ILE A 542 7.49 -7.23 39.23
C ILE A 542 6.14 -7.93 39.53
N ASN A 543 6.13 -9.00 40.34
CA ASN A 543 4.90 -9.66 40.75
C ASN A 543 3.97 -8.75 41.59
N LYS A 544 4.51 -7.89 42.45
CA LYS A 544 3.73 -6.88 43.20
C LYS A 544 3.06 -5.87 42.26
N PHE A 545 3.76 -5.43 41.21
CA PHE A 545 3.19 -4.60 40.15
C PHE A 545 2.10 -5.32 39.36
N LEU A 546 2.39 -6.50 38.80
CA LEU A 546 1.47 -7.28 37.97
C LEU A 546 0.16 -7.62 38.72
N LYS A 547 0.24 -7.96 40.02
CA LYS A 547 -0.96 -8.20 40.86
C LYS A 547 -1.80 -6.94 41.06
N ARG A 548 -1.18 -5.76 41.20
CA ARG A 548 -1.90 -4.48 41.32
C ARG A 548 -2.48 -4.03 39.98
N ASP A 549 -1.75 -4.21 38.88
CA ASP A 549 -2.21 -3.90 37.53
C ASP A 549 -3.47 -4.70 37.17
N LEU A 550 -3.42 -6.02 37.32
CA LEU A 550 -4.56 -6.91 37.15
C LEU A 550 -5.76 -6.50 38.03
N LYS A 551 -5.53 -6.25 39.33
CA LYS A 551 -6.59 -5.84 40.26
C LYS A 551 -7.22 -4.47 39.91
N LYS A 552 -6.44 -3.53 39.36
CA LYS A 552 -6.91 -2.19 39.00
C LYS A 552 -7.64 -2.16 37.66
N ASN A 553 -7.09 -2.85 36.66
CA ASN A 553 -7.48 -2.66 35.26
C ASN A 553 -8.30 -3.82 34.68
N GLY A 554 -8.33 -4.99 35.34
CA GLY A 554 -9.03 -6.21 34.89
C GLY A 554 -8.42 -6.90 33.66
N ARG A 555 -7.74 -6.13 32.81
CA ARG A 555 -7.06 -6.52 31.58
C ARG A 555 -5.59 -6.08 31.58
N MET A 556 -4.78 -6.68 30.71
CA MET A 556 -3.36 -6.35 30.57
C MET A 556 -3.17 -4.93 30.04
N THR A 557 -2.34 -4.15 30.73
CA THR A 557 -1.83 -2.87 30.22
C THR A 557 -0.63 -3.07 29.31
N ASP A 558 -0.36 -2.12 28.42
CA ASP A 558 0.82 -2.19 27.55
C ASP A 558 2.13 -2.15 28.35
N GLN A 559 2.16 -1.48 29.50
CA GLN A 559 3.29 -1.52 30.43
C GLN A 559 3.54 -2.94 30.97
N ALA A 560 2.49 -3.68 31.35
CA ALA A 560 2.62 -5.07 31.77
C ALA A 560 3.05 -5.99 30.61
N TYR A 561 2.49 -5.82 29.41
CA TYR A 561 2.88 -6.56 28.21
C TYR A 561 4.37 -6.37 27.87
N TRP A 562 4.85 -5.12 27.82
CA TRP A 562 6.25 -4.83 27.53
C TRP A 562 7.20 -5.30 28.63
N LEU A 563 6.76 -5.27 29.90
CA LEU A 563 7.53 -5.80 31.03
C LEU A 563 7.74 -7.32 30.91
N LEU A 564 6.68 -8.08 30.59
CA LEU A 564 6.76 -9.52 30.34
C LEU A 564 7.65 -9.82 29.13
N LYS A 565 7.46 -9.09 28.02
CA LYS A 565 8.23 -9.26 26.77
C LYS A 565 9.72 -8.90 26.92
N LYS A 566 10.12 -8.04 27.87
CA LYS A 566 11.54 -7.75 28.14
C LYS A 566 12.21 -8.75 29.08
N TRP A 567 11.45 -9.49 29.88
CA TRP A 567 11.98 -10.41 30.88
C TRP A 567 12.10 -11.85 30.34
N GLU A 568 11.04 -12.37 29.72
CA GLU A 568 11.01 -13.69 29.02
C GLU A 568 11.31 -14.91 29.93
N ASP A 569 10.73 -14.94 31.14
CA ASP A 569 10.93 -16.02 32.13
C ASP A 569 9.57 -16.64 32.55
N PRO A 570 9.44 -17.97 32.70
CA PRO A 570 8.25 -18.63 33.25
C PRO A 570 7.80 -18.13 34.64
N ASP A 571 8.66 -17.44 35.41
CA ASP A 571 8.34 -16.87 36.73
C ASP A 571 7.09 -15.93 36.76
N PHE A 572 6.54 -15.55 35.61
CA PHE A 572 5.28 -14.77 35.47
C PHE A 572 4.11 -15.50 34.77
N GLU A 573 4.18 -16.81 34.54
CA GLU A 573 3.14 -17.61 33.84
C GLU A 573 1.73 -17.37 34.42
N TRP A 574 1.61 -17.25 35.75
CA TRP A 574 0.32 -17.05 36.42
C TRP A 574 -0.44 -15.81 35.92
N TYR A 575 0.27 -14.71 35.60
CA TYR A 575 -0.35 -13.48 35.11
C TYR A 575 -0.75 -13.65 33.65
N ALA A 576 0.15 -14.17 32.81
CA ALA A 576 -0.11 -14.44 31.41
C ALA A 576 -1.33 -15.36 31.23
N LYS A 577 -1.37 -16.46 31.98
CA LYS A 577 -2.49 -17.40 32.05
C LYS A 577 -3.80 -16.73 32.45
N THR A 578 -3.80 -15.96 33.55
CA THR A 578 -5.01 -15.29 34.05
C THR A 578 -5.56 -14.28 33.03
N ILE A 579 -4.68 -13.50 32.41
CA ILE A 579 -5.02 -12.50 31.38
C ILE A 579 -5.56 -13.17 30.10
N CYS A 580 -4.89 -14.20 29.59
CA CYS A 580 -5.34 -14.91 28.38
C CYS A 580 -6.66 -15.66 28.62
N GLN A 581 -6.85 -16.27 29.79
CA GLN A 581 -8.11 -16.92 30.16
C GLN A 581 -9.26 -15.91 30.33
N ALA A 582 -9.00 -14.72 30.87
CA ALA A 582 -10.00 -13.65 30.94
C ALA A 582 -10.42 -13.17 29.54
N ALA A 583 -9.46 -12.84 28.67
CA ALA A 583 -9.74 -12.39 27.30
C ALA A 583 -10.48 -13.46 26.47
N ALA A 584 -10.10 -14.75 26.60
CA ALA A 584 -10.80 -15.85 25.93
C ALA A 584 -12.23 -16.04 26.46
N LYS A 585 -12.46 -15.88 27.77
CA LYS A 585 -13.79 -15.99 28.39
C LYS A 585 -14.72 -14.84 27.98
N GLU A 586 -14.21 -13.61 27.98
CA GLU A 586 -14.97 -12.43 27.54
C GLU A 586 -15.18 -12.40 26.02
N LYS A 587 -14.36 -13.15 25.26
CA LYS A 587 -14.27 -13.12 23.79
C LYS A 587 -13.92 -11.73 23.23
N THR A 588 -13.44 -10.83 24.08
CA THR A 588 -12.94 -9.49 23.77
C THR A 588 -11.43 -9.55 23.55
N HIS A 589 -10.94 -8.88 22.51
CA HIS A 589 -9.50 -8.64 22.24
C HIS A 589 -8.54 -9.84 22.11
N TYR A 590 -8.94 -11.08 22.40
CA TYR A 590 -8.04 -12.24 22.45
C TYR A 590 -7.34 -12.58 21.12
N GLY A 591 -7.93 -12.17 19.98
CA GLY A 591 -7.31 -12.22 18.65
C GLY A 591 -6.25 -11.14 18.35
N GLN A 592 -5.93 -10.22 19.28
CA GLN A 592 -4.91 -9.19 19.04
C GLN A 592 -3.49 -9.79 19.12
N PRO A 593 -2.53 -9.35 18.26
CA PRO A 593 -1.15 -9.88 18.24
C PRO A 593 -0.43 -9.95 19.59
N ARG A 594 -0.70 -9.03 20.52
CA ARG A 594 -0.11 -9.06 21.88
C ARG A 594 -0.53 -10.28 22.72
N TYR A 595 -1.75 -10.81 22.54
CA TYR A 595 -2.17 -12.05 23.20
C TYR A 595 -1.62 -13.29 22.50
N ILE A 596 -1.55 -13.29 21.18
CA ILE A 596 -0.95 -14.39 20.38
C ILE A 596 0.52 -14.56 20.77
N ASN A 597 1.29 -13.46 20.79
CA ASN A 597 2.67 -13.44 21.27
C ASN A 597 2.79 -13.98 22.70
N LEU A 598 1.91 -13.55 23.62
CA LEU A 598 1.98 -13.96 25.03
C LEU A 598 1.63 -15.45 25.22
N LEU A 599 0.64 -15.97 24.49
CA LEU A 599 0.33 -17.40 24.46
C LEU A 599 1.54 -18.20 23.95
N TRP A 600 2.20 -17.73 22.90
CA TRP A 600 3.38 -18.36 22.31
C TRP A 600 4.62 -18.33 23.23
N SER A 601 4.84 -17.24 23.96
CA SER A 601 5.95 -17.11 24.92
C SER A 601 5.84 -18.02 26.16
N TYR A 602 4.65 -18.53 26.48
CA TYR A 602 4.41 -19.42 27.62
C TYR A 602 3.85 -20.77 27.13
N PRO A 603 4.69 -21.67 26.57
CA PRO A 603 4.25 -22.93 25.97
C PRO A 603 3.80 -23.95 27.01
N ALA A 604 2.48 -24.04 27.23
CA ALA A 604 1.85 -24.90 28.20
C ALA A 604 0.48 -25.40 27.68
N PRO A 605 -0.12 -26.47 28.25
CA PRO A 605 -1.40 -27.00 27.77
C PRO A 605 -2.50 -25.93 27.68
N TRP A 606 -2.59 -25.03 28.66
CA TRP A 606 -3.60 -23.97 28.68
C TRP A 606 -3.43 -22.92 27.57
N SER A 607 -2.21 -22.67 27.08
CA SER A 607 -1.97 -21.74 25.98
C SER A 607 -2.18 -22.41 24.62
N TYR A 608 -1.87 -23.71 24.52
CA TYR A 608 -2.28 -24.53 23.38
C TYR A 608 -3.80 -24.59 23.25
N ASP A 609 -4.54 -24.85 24.33
CA ASP A 609 -6.01 -24.96 24.30
C ASP A 609 -6.67 -23.64 23.87
N ILE A 610 -6.15 -22.49 24.33
CA ILE A 610 -6.64 -21.17 23.90
C ILE A 610 -6.30 -20.89 22.43
N LEU A 611 -5.07 -21.15 21.98
CA LEU A 611 -4.71 -20.97 20.56
C LEU A 611 -5.52 -21.90 19.65
N LYS A 612 -5.78 -23.14 20.08
CA LYS A 612 -6.62 -24.11 19.38
C LYS A 612 -8.08 -23.66 19.30
N ASP A 613 -8.63 -23.07 20.36
CA ASP A 613 -9.97 -22.48 20.37
C ASP A 613 -10.06 -21.25 19.44
N MET A 614 -9.03 -20.40 19.44
CA MET A 614 -8.92 -19.27 18.52
C MET A 614 -8.90 -19.73 17.04
N ILE A 615 -8.15 -20.79 16.74
CA ILE A 615 -8.07 -21.39 15.40
C ILE A 615 -9.39 -22.08 15.01
N SER A 616 -10.10 -22.70 15.96
CA SER A 616 -11.33 -23.44 15.65
C SER A 616 -12.55 -22.56 15.35
N GLN A 617 -12.49 -21.27 15.71
CA GLN A 617 -13.57 -20.29 15.49
C GLN A 617 -13.31 -19.41 14.25
N GLU A 618 -12.67 -19.97 13.21
CA GLU A 618 -12.26 -19.34 11.94
C GLU A 618 -13.35 -18.46 11.29
N GLU A 619 -14.59 -18.94 11.19
CA GLU A 619 -15.71 -18.20 10.58
C GLU A 619 -16.21 -16.98 11.40
N LYS A 620 -15.77 -16.85 12.66
CA LYS A 620 -16.42 -15.97 13.65
C LYS A 620 -15.59 -14.77 14.11
N TYR A 621 -14.29 -14.73 13.80
CA TYR A 621 -13.38 -13.68 14.27
C TYR A 621 -12.46 -13.17 13.16
N LYS A 622 -12.50 -11.85 12.90
CA LYS A 622 -11.79 -11.17 11.80
C LYS A 622 -10.24 -11.24 11.85
N ASN A 623 -9.66 -11.82 12.89
CA ASN A 623 -8.22 -11.87 13.14
C ASN A 623 -7.59 -13.24 12.82
N PHE A 624 -8.34 -14.19 12.25
CA PHE A 624 -7.82 -15.51 11.91
C PHE A 624 -6.65 -15.45 10.90
N SER A 625 -6.69 -14.49 9.96
CA SER A 625 -5.58 -14.13 9.07
C SER A 625 -4.27 -13.93 9.83
N ASP A 626 -4.32 -13.19 10.93
CA ASP A 626 -3.16 -12.71 11.68
C ASP A 626 -2.54 -13.86 12.48
N ILE A 627 -3.40 -14.71 13.08
CA ILE A 627 -3.00 -15.93 13.76
C ILE A 627 -2.31 -16.88 12.77
N LYS A 628 -2.92 -17.09 11.60
CA LYS A 628 -2.38 -17.97 10.55
C LYS A 628 -1.07 -17.45 9.98
N ALA A 629 -0.95 -16.15 9.72
CA ALA A 629 0.28 -15.51 9.26
C ALA A 629 1.40 -15.61 10.31
N PHE A 630 1.09 -15.38 11.59
CA PHE A 630 2.03 -15.54 12.69
C PHE A 630 2.54 -16.99 12.80
N LEU A 631 1.64 -17.97 12.81
CA LEU A 631 2.01 -19.40 12.89
C LEU A 631 2.83 -19.84 11.66
N GLN A 632 2.49 -19.37 10.46
CA GLN A 632 3.30 -19.61 9.26
C GLN A 632 4.68 -18.94 9.32
N GLN A 633 4.81 -17.77 9.98
CA GLN A 633 6.11 -17.13 10.21
C GLN A 633 6.95 -17.94 11.21
N GLN A 634 6.35 -18.43 12.30
CA GLN A 634 7.03 -19.28 13.28
C GLN A 634 7.45 -20.63 12.66
N ALA A 635 6.60 -21.24 11.83
CA ALA A 635 6.92 -22.46 11.09
C ALA A 635 8.16 -22.28 10.18
N LYS A 636 8.25 -21.14 9.47
CA LYS A 636 9.39 -20.79 8.62
C LYS A 636 10.70 -20.53 9.39
N GLN A 637 10.62 -20.22 10.69
CA GLN A 637 11.80 -20.07 11.55
C GLN A 637 12.38 -21.41 12.03
N GLY A 638 11.66 -22.53 11.82
CA GLY A 638 12.16 -23.90 12.02
C GLY A 638 12.28 -24.37 13.48
N THR A 639 12.34 -23.46 14.45
CA THR A 639 12.37 -23.75 15.89
C THR A 639 11.15 -23.18 16.61
N PHE A 640 10.29 -24.06 17.13
CA PHE A 640 9.10 -23.70 17.88
C PHE A 640 8.84 -24.68 19.06
N PRO A 641 8.12 -24.26 20.11
CA PRO A 641 7.84 -25.13 21.25
C PRO A 641 7.04 -26.38 20.86
N GLN A 642 7.42 -27.56 21.39
CA GLN A 642 6.77 -28.84 21.08
C GLN A 642 5.27 -28.86 21.39
N VAL A 643 4.84 -28.10 22.41
CA VAL A 643 3.43 -27.90 22.79
C VAL A 643 2.58 -27.37 21.63
N PHE A 644 3.16 -26.58 20.71
CA PHE A 644 2.44 -26.00 19.58
C PHE A 644 2.65 -26.74 18.26
N ARG A 645 3.47 -27.81 18.22
CA ARG A 645 3.68 -28.61 17.00
C ARG A 645 2.38 -29.06 16.32
N PRO A 646 1.33 -29.54 17.03
CA PRO A 646 0.05 -29.91 16.41
C PRO A 646 -0.79 -28.73 15.88
N LEU A 647 -0.36 -27.48 16.09
CA LEU A 647 -0.94 -26.27 15.48
C LEU A 647 -0.11 -25.72 14.31
N ILE A 648 1.06 -26.30 14.06
CA ILE A 648 1.97 -25.96 12.94
C ILE A 648 1.91 -27.03 11.84
N GLU A 649 1.64 -28.28 12.22
CA GLU A 649 1.43 -29.42 11.31
C GLU A 649 0.01 -29.47 10.68
N LYS A 650 -0.87 -28.51 11.03
CA LYS A 650 -2.28 -28.42 10.59
C LYS A 650 -2.55 -27.08 9.89
#